data_AF-A0A260Z361-F1
#
_entry.id   AF-A0A260Z361-F1
#
_cell.length_a   1.000
_cell.length_b   1.000
_cell.length_c   1.000
_cell.angle_alpha   90.00
_cell.angle_beta   90.00
_cell.angle_gamma   90.00
#
_symmetry.space_group_name_H-M   'P 1'
#
loop_
_entity.id
_entity.type
_entity.pdbx_description
1 polymer ?
#
loop_
_entity_poly.entity_id
_entity_poly.type
_entity_poly.pdbx_seq_one_letter_code
_entity_poly.pdbx_strand_id
1 'polypeptide(L)'
;MEKCVAAGMQESLIRGSRDVNNQVNEDMKEGKSTEFVGPRVQCGIKLRSVELITQTTRNYSNLETIRSIIFSNAKQNVTLHEFSLEIKTESKLVWKLCEASFLEFDNLNKQDKKTLFSNFHTKWNVLEMGMKSAKNKDPYNNYSPSGARAKPIKDFYTSTKTNEKERLSDDDKKRLFEPIWRFRTQNVLSPLAALKFEPMENMALFGILLWDPGYTNVSDDLAEKCYAMRKIILNELMSLPALSVTLLVRIPKNNFPSFMIQPEIRYRHLDRIHCTTENYRNLENTRLSVFNKHPNASKELDVHEFSIEIMTDIKLIWRICETTFPEFNALCQQDKKTLFYNFIIKWNILELSIYSRKYNDPTKFYSPSGAVAKPADRFYENGKLSKNEINQIFGPYWAYRYENVNNPLVAMGFDETENMALLGILLWDPGYTNISESLAETCHAMRKIIFRELNSCYESSEDETTSRNFFTILDSLSLIERAEQKCREEIHLCGVHKIEFDQERKNMILIKLKNLELISRACNNYRNLELSRNTIFNRSENRINVELDLRDFASEIMLDVKLQYKFCELAFPEFHNLTPQDKKVIFYNCCIRWNIFELSIYSTKYNNTTQFYSPSGAVTKPVREFYKSDPRVKLSGEEITEVFGPIWRFHFEKVIGPLVELKLDEVENMALFGLLLWDPGYANLSVELAERCHALRKMILRELKVYYEEHDTNPGRYFETLDSLNLIEKSEEKCRREIELCGIMSKLTVSCSVCYCPSASFHFGAIVCRACAAFFRRYVNRKKMMVVCSCDKEKDSRYPCRLCRLEKCIAAGMQKSKVQAPRDSNFQFNNRMIEDRQSTSSSSPETFSRIEYGIRSRNMDVINLIARHYRNLEDTRASIFSRDVKREVNVYEFSLELKTDTKFIWKLCETTFPEFDRLCPQDRKIIFYNFYTKWSVLEIAMLAVKFNDPYNFYTPLGSPAKPITDFYGTTVKEKEVLDGNGIKQIFGPIWSYYIQNVTNPLLALKFGEMENMALFGIMLWDPAYTNINEELSEVCQAMRKIILRELTVYFEDNQADAFRFFETLDVLRLIERAEHKCQEEIELCGVYNFEVDEDMRNIVMWDKY
;
A
#
# COMPACT_ATOMS: atom_id res chain seq x y z
N MET A 1 29.63 7.74 -54.45
CA MET A 1 30.85 8.56 -54.32
C MET A 1 30.57 9.98 -54.78
N GLU A 2 30.11 10.18 -56.02
CA GLU A 2 29.70 11.49 -56.57
C GLU A 2 28.63 12.21 -55.73
N LYS A 3 27.60 11.51 -55.22
CA LYS A 3 26.60 12.09 -54.29
C LYS A 3 27.18 12.59 -52.96
N CYS A 4 28.31 12.05 -52.51
CA CYS A 4 28.97 12.44 -51.26
C CYS A 4 29.93 13.62 -51.48
N VAL A 5 30.56 13.70 -52.65
CA VAL A 5 31.35 14.86 -53.09
C VAL A 5 30.44 16.05 -53.35
N ALA A 6 29.26 15.82 -53.96
CA ALA A 6 28.22 16.84 -54.13
C ALA A 6 27.65 17.38 -52.81
N ALA A 7 27.77 16.62 -51.71
CA ALA A 7 27.42 17.04 -50.35
C ALA A 7 28.60 17.65 -49.56
N GLY A 8 29.72 17.94 -50.22
CA GLY A 8 30.86 18.67 -49.63
C GLY A 8 31.86 17.82 -48.83
N MET A 9 31.82 16.49 -48.94
CA MET A 9 32.82 15.63 -48.26
C MET A 9 34.10 15.49 -49.10
N GLN A 10 35.25 15.80 -48.49
CA GLN A 10 36.57 15.66 -49.12
C GLN A 10 36.88 14.19 -49.48
N GLU A 11 37.34 13.98 -50.71
CA GLU A 11 37.61 12.66 -51.29
C GLU A 11 38.70 11.86 -50.53
N SER A 12 39.62 12.54 -49.86
CA SER A 12 40.67 11.95 -49.03
C SER A 12 40.14 11.16 -47.82
N LEU A 13 39.02 11.59 -47.23
CA LEU A 13 38.35 10.88 -46.13
C LEU A 13 37.60 9.62 -46.59
N ILE A 14 37.18 9.59 -47.86
CA ILE A 14 36.49 8.43 -48.44
C ILE A 14 37.50 7.34 -48.80
N ARG A 15 38.71 7.72 -49.27
CA ARG A 15 39.79 6.77 -49.56
C ARG A 15 40.41 6.16 -48.30
N GLY A 16 40.65 6.95 -47.25
CA GLY A 16 41.20 6.45 -45.98
C GLY A 16 40.35 5.39 -45.27
N SER A 17 39.02 5.37 -45.46
CA SER A 17 38.16 4.32 -44.90
C SER A 17 38.19 3.01 -45.68
N ARG A 18 38.60 3.03 -46.97
CA ARG A 18 38.75 1.83 -47.80
C ARG A 18 40.14 1.21 -47.61
N ASP A 19 41.18 2.03 -47.48
CA ASP A 19 42.55 1.53 -47.31
C ASP A 19 42.75 0.86 -45.94
N VAL A 20 42.09 1.31 -44.87
CA VAL A 20 42.14 0.64 -43.56
C VAL A 20 41.36 -0.69 -43.55
N ASN A 21 40.23 -0.78 -44.26
CA ASN A 21 39.50 -2.04 -44.38
C ASN A 21 40.20 -3.03 -45.34
N ASN A 22 40.94 -2.53 -46.33
CA ASN A 22 41.72 -3.37 -47.23
C ASN A 22 43.04 -3.83 -46.59
N GLN A 23 43.73 -3.00 -45.81
CA GLN A 23 44.93 -3.41 -45.06
C GLN A 23 44.61 -4.49 -44.03
N VAL A 24 43.49 -4.35 -43.29
CA VAL A 24 43.03 -5.38 -42.34
C VAL A 24 42.62 -6.69 -43.05
N ASN A 25 42.14 -6.62 -44.30
CA ASN A 25 41.79 -7.80 -45.09
C ASN A 25 42.99 -8.40 -45.87
N GLU A 26 44.02 -7.61 -46.21
CA GLU A 26 45.26 -8.07 -46.83
C GLU A 26 46.21 -8.67 -45.79
N ASP A 27 46.30 -8.11 -44.58
CA ASP A 27 47.04 -8.70 -43.46
C ASP A 27 46.43 -10.05 -43.03
N MET A 28 45.11 -10.23 -43.22
CA MET A 28 44.44 -11.53 -43.07
C MET A 28 44.66 -12.50 -44.25
N LYS A 29 45.04 -12.00 -45.44
CA LYS A 29 45.32 -12.82 -46.63
C LYS A 29 46.81 -13.20 -46.77
N GLU A 30 47.73 -12.42 -46.22
CA GLU A 30 49.18 -12.69 -46.28
C GLU A 30 49.69 -13.69 -45.22
N GLY A 31 48.82 -14.35 -44.46
CA GLY A 31 49.20 -15.50 -43.65
C GLY A 31 50.18 -15.20 -42.51
N LYS A 32 50.30 -13.93 -42.06
CA LYS A 32 50.97 -13.62 -40.79
C LYS A 32 50.02 -13.92 -39.64
N SER A 33 49.99 -15.19 -39.27
CA SER A 33 49.26 -15.74 -38.13
C SER A 33 49.66 -15.02 -36.83
N THR A 34 48.76 -14.19 -36.31
CA THR A 34 48.50 -14.18 -34.86
C THR A 34 47.15 -14.85 -34.65
N GLU A 35 47.08 -16.14 -35.02
CA GLU A 35 46.02 -17.01 -34.53
C GLU A 35 46.05 -16.94 -33.00
N PHE A 36 44.91 -16.56 -32.40
CA PHE A 36 44.62 -16.92 -31.02
C PHE A 36 44.50 -18.44 -30.97
N VAL A 37 45.64 -19.15 -30.89
CA VAL A 37 45.68 -20.58 -30.64
C VAL A 37 45.43 -20.79 -29.14
N GLY A 38 44.15 -20.79 -28.76
CA GLY A 38 43.69 -21.52 -27.58
C GLY A 38 43.28 -22.93 -28.02
N PRO A 39 43.58 -23.99 -27.23
CA PRO A 39 43.28 -25.35 -27.65
C PRO A 39 41.78 -25.52 -27.88
N ARG A 40 41.39 -26.02 -29.06
CA ARG A 40 40.02 -26.48 -29.32
C ARG A 40 39.73 -27.68 -28.43
N VAL A 41 39.11 -27.44 -27.27
CA VAL A 41 38.52 -28.49 -26.45
C VAL A 41 37.16 -28.83 -27.08
N GLN A 42 37.08 -29.98 -27.75
CA GLN A 42 35.80 -30.63 -28.02
C GLN A 42 35.09 -30.89 -26.68
N CYS A 43 33.87 -30.39 -26.53
CA CYS A 43 33.14 -30.47 -25.27
C CYS A 43 32.65 -31.90 -25.02
N GLY A 44 33.46 -32.63 -24.27
CA GLY A 44 33.06 -33.66 -23.33
C GLY A 44 33.77 -33.50 -21.98
N ILE A 45 34.29 -32.30 -21.66
CA ILE A 45 35.14 -32.07 -20.48
C ILE A 45 34.67 -30.80 -19.74
N LYS A 46 34.31 -30.96 -18.45
CA LYS A 46 34.08 -29.89 -17.47
C LYS A 46 35.30 -28.97 -17.40
N LEU A 47 35.17 -27.70 -17.82
CA LEU A 47 36.13 -26.65 -17.48
C LEU A 47 36.12 -26.47 -15.95
N ARG A 48 37.31 -26.45 -15.33
CA ARG A 48 37.45 -26.14 -13.89
C ARG A 48 37.19 -24.65 -13.67
N SER A 49 36.60 -24.32 -12.52
CA SER A 49 35.97 -23.04 -12.18
C SER A 49 36.87 -21.78 -12.04
N VAL A 50 38.13 -21.80 -12.49
CA VAL A 50 39.14 -20.74 -12.19
C VAL A 50 39.78 -20.11 -13.46
N GLU A 51 39.30 -20.47 -14.65
CA GLU A 51 39.98 -20.10 -15.92
C GLU A 51 39.32 -18.95 -16.72
N LEU A 52 38.06 -18.58 -16.52
CA LEU A 52 37.34 -17.63 -17.40
C LEU A 52 37.78 -16.18 -17.18
N ILE A 53 37.86 -15.71 -15.92
CA ILE A 53 38.32 -14.36 -15.57
C ILE A 53 39.81 -14.24 -15.88
N THR A 54 40.59 -15.27 -15.57
CA THR A 54 42.03 -15.32 -15.87
C THR A 54 42.27 -15.21 -17.38
N GLN A 55 41.52 -15.97 -18.18
CA GLN A 55 41.62 -15.94 -19.65
C GLN A 55 41.16 -14.59 -20.21
N THR A 56 40.05 -14.04 -19.72
CA THR A 56 39.56 -12.71 -20.11
C THR A 56 40.59 -11.62 -19.81
N THR A 57 41.29 -11.72 -18.67
CA THR A 57 42.37 -10.80 -18.27
C THR A 57 43.59 -10.88 -19.20
N ARG A 58 43.97 -12.09 -19.63
CA ARG A 58 45.01 -12.26 -20.66
C ARG A 58 44.59 -11.69 -22.00
N ASN A 59 43.36 -11.96 -22.44
CA ASN A 59 42.82 -11.43 -23.69
C ASN A 59 42.77 -9.89 -23.68
N TYR A 60 42.39 -9.29 -22.55
CA TYR A 60 42.41 -7.83 -22.38
C TYR A 60 43.83 -7.26 -22.41
N SER A 61 44.82 -7.97 -21.86
CA SER A 61 46.23 -7.56 -21.93
C SER A 61 46.76 -7.56 -23.37
N ASN A 62 46.36 -8.57 -24.16
CA ASN A 62 46.65 -8.60 -25.60
C ASN A 62 45.95 -7.46 -26.35
N LEU A 63 44.71 -7.13 -25.97
CA LEU A 63 43.97 -5.98 -26.51
C LEU A 63 44.73 -4.67 -26.28
N GLU A 64 45.31 -4.45 -25.08
CA GLU A 64 46.13 -3.27 -24.78
C GLU A 64 47.38 -3.18 -25.67
N THR A 65 47.99 -4.30 -26.04
CA THR A 65 49.11 -4.33 -27.00
C THR A 65 48.65 -3.98 -28.41
N ILE A 66 47.50 -4.47 -28.85
CA ILE A 66 46.93 -4.12 -30.15
C ILE A 66 46.55 -2.63 -30.20
N ARG A 67 45.97 -2.11 -29.11
CA ARG A 67 45.64 -0.68 -28.96
C ARG A 67 46.87 0.22 -29.09
N SER A 68 48.01 -0.17 -28.51
CA SER A 68 49.25 0.64 -28.63
C SER A 68 49.79 0.73 -30.06
N ILE A 69 49.51 -0.29 -30.89
CA ILE A 69 49.86 -0.28 -32.32
C ILE A 69 48.87 0.57 -33.11
N ILE A 70 47.55 0.32 -32.95
CA ILE A 70 46.49 1.02 -33.68
C ILE A 70 46.46 2.52 -33.37
N PHE A 71 46.70 2.89 -32.11
CA PHE A 71 46.70 4.26 -31.64
C PHE A 71 48.11 4.84 -31.46
N SER A 72 49.13 4.26 -32.13
CA SER A 72 50.53 4.70 -32.05
C SER A 72 50.75 6.18 -32.42
N ASN A 73 49.89 6.74 -33.28
CA ASN A 73 49.91 8.15 -33.69
C ASN A 73 48.81 9.00 -33.01
N ALA A 74 48.21 8.52 -31.90
CA ALA A 74 47.15 9.24 -31.21
C ALA A 74 47.68 10.54 -30.59
N LYS A 75 46.85 11.59 -30.65
CA LYS A 75 47.18 12.90 -30.08
C LYS A 75 47.14 12.83 -28.55
N GLN A 76 47.97 13.61 -27.86
CA GLN A 76 47.91 13.69 -26.40
C GLN A 76 46.56 14.24 -25.88
N ASN A 77 45.92 15.13 -26.66
CA ASN A 77 44.62 15.71 -26.33
C ASN A 77 43.64 15.60 -27.50
N VAL A 78 42.43 15.10 -27.24
CA VAL A 78 41.42 14.82 -28.28
C VAL A 78 40.18 15.71 -28.14
N THR A 79 39.61 16.08 -29.28
CA THR A 79 38.27 16.68 -29.43
C THR A 79 37.18 15.61 -29.38
N LEU A 80 35.91 16.00 -29.26
CA LEU A 80 34.78 15.06 -29.30
C LEU A 80 34.75 14.24 -30.60
N HIS A 81 35.12 14.86 -31.73
CA HIS A 81 35.16 14.16 -33.02
C HIS A 81 36.22 13.06 -33.03
N GLU A 82 37.44 13.38 -32.57
CA GLU A 82 38.55 12.43 -32.46
C GLU A 82 38.23 11.33 -31.45
N PHE A 83 37.68 11.69 -30.29
CA PHE A 83 37.22 10.75 -29.27
C PHE A 83 36.17 9.78 -29.82
N SER A 84 35.21 10.28 -30.61
CA SER A 84 34.15 9.45 -31.21
C SER A 84 34.70 8.50 -32.28
N LEU A 85 35.72 8.92 -33.04
CA LEU A 85 36.40 8.05 -34.00
C LEU A 85 37.16 6.92 -33.30
N GLU A 86 37.85 7.22 -32.19
CA GLU A 86 38.52 6.20 -31.39
C GLU A 86 37.53 5.19 -30.79
N ILE A 87 36.41 5.65 -30.21
CA ILE A 87 35.36 4.77 -29.68
C ILE A 87 34.76 3.88 -30.78
N LYS A 88 34.62 4.40 -32.00
CA LYS A 88 34.12 3.61 -33.13
C LYS A 88 35.11 2.50 -33.51
N THR A 89 36.40 2.77 -33.53
CA THR A 89 37.43 1.75 -33.77
C THR A 89 37.48 0.75 -32.61
N GLU A 90 37.41 1.25 -31.38
CA GLU A 90 37.43 0.45 -30.15
C GLU A 90 36.27 -0.53 -30.07
N SER A 91 35.06 -0.13 -30.51
CA SER A 91 33.90 -1.02 -30.52
C SER A 91 34.12 -2.33 -31.28
N LYS A 92 34.92 -2.32 -32.35
CA LYS A 92 35.26 -3.54 -33.10
C LYS A 92 36.24 -4.43 -32.34
N LEU A 93 37.16 -3.82 -31.60
CA LEU A 93 38.16 -4.51 -30.80
C LEU A 93 37.53 -5.15 -29.57
N VAL A 94 36.64 -4.43 -28.88
CA VAL A 94 35.88 -4.94 -27.73
C VAL A 94 34.92 -6.06 -28.16
N TRP A 95 34.29 -5.96 -29.34
CA TRP A 95 33.49 -7.07 -29.88
C TRP A 95 34.32 -8.35 -30.03
N LYS A 96 35.54 -8.23 -30.58
CA LYS A 96 36.46 -9.36 -30.71
C LYS A 96 36.96 -9.88 -29.36
N LEU A 97 37.13 -8.99 -28.38
CA LEU A 97 37.42 -9.39 -27.01
C LEU A 97 36.28 -10.24 -26.42
N CYS A 98 35.02 -9.86 -26.64
CA CYS A 98 33.86 -10.65 -26.19
C CYS A 98 33.84 -12.05 -26.83
N GLU A 99 34.03 -12.15 -28.14
CA GLU A 99 34.09 -13.43 -28.87
C GLU A 99 35.27 -14.31 -28.39
N ALA A 100 36.44 -13.71 -28.12
CA ALA A 100 37.62 -14.44 -27.67
C ALA A 100 37.57 -14.84 -26.19
N SER A 101 36.76 -14.16 -25.37
CA SER A 101 36.71 -14.37 -23.92
C SER A 101 35.52 -15.20 -23.46
N PHE A 102 34.43 -15.24 -24.23
CA PHE A 102 33.23 -16.00 -23.89
C PHE A 102 32.77 -16.84 -25.08
N LEU A 103 32.94 -18.15 -24.98
CA LEU A 103 32.49 -19.09 -26.00
C LEU A 103 30.97 -19.02 -26.19
N GLU A 104 30.24 -18.83 -25.10
CA GLU A 104 28.80 -18.65 -25.08
C GLU A 104 28.39 -17.40 -25.87
N PHE A 105 29.17 -16.31 -25.78
CA PHE A 105 28.91 -15.11 -26.57
C PHE A 105 29.15 -15.40 -28.04
N ASP A 106 30.23 -16.12 -28.40
CA ASP A 106 30.52 -16.46 -29.78
C ASP A 106 29.46 -17.37 -30.42
N ASN A 107 28.86 -18.26 -29.63
CA ASN A 107 27.79 -19.17 -30.06
C ASN A 107 26.41 -18.50 -30.19
N LEU A 108 26.23 -17.26 -29.71
CA LEU A 108 24.97 -16.53 -29.87
C LEU A 108 24.68 -16.21 -31.34
N ASN A 109 23.40 -16.18 -31.68
CA ASN A 109 22.98 -15.70 -32.99
C ASN A 109 23.34 -14.21 -33.16
N LYS A 110 23.39 -13.76 -34.42
CA LYS A 110 23.83 -12.40 -34.77
C LYS A 110 22.95 -11.30 -34.16
N GLN A 111 21.68 -11.59 -33.89
CA GLN A 111 20.75 -10.61 -33.30
C GLN A 111 21.01 -10.46 -31.81
N ASP A 112 21.15 -11.56 -31.07
CA ASP A 112 21.41 -11.56 -29.64
C ASP A 112 22.78 -10.97 -29.30
N LYS A 113 23.81 -11.30 -30.10
CA LYS A 113 25.14 -10.65 -30.00
C LYS A 113 25.02 -9.13 -30.10
N LYS A 114 24.22 -8.63 -31.05
CA LYS A 114 24.01 -7.18 -31.24
C LYS A 114 23.25 -6.58 -30.07
N THR A 115 22.18 -7.23 -29.60
CA THR A 115 21.37 -6.78 -28.48
C THR A 115 22.21 -6.62 -27.21
N LEU A 116 22.98 -7.65 -26.83
CA LEU A 116 23.84 -7.57 -25.65
C LEU A 116 24.92 -6.50 -25.83
N PHE A 117 25.63 -6.53 -26.97
CA PHE A 117 26.75 -5.62 -27.19
C PHE A 117 26.34 -4.14 -27.25
N SER A 118 25.20 -3.80 -27.87
CA SER A 118 24.76 -2.41 -27.97
C SER A 118 24.43 -1.80 -26.61
N ASN A 119 23.84 -2.59 -25.72
CA ASN A 119 23.53 -2.14 -24.37
C ASN A 119 24.79 -2.15 -23.46
N PHE A 120 25.65 -3.15 -23.62
CA PHE A 120 26.91 -3.30 -22.88
C PHE A 120 27.96 -2.23 -23.19
N HIS A 121 28.20 -1.95 -24.47
CA HIS A 121 29.34 -1.16 -24.94
C HIS A 121 29.37 0.26 -24.34
N THR A 122 28.20 0.87 -24.11
CA THR A 122 28.12 2.19 -23.47
C THR A 122 28.56 2.15 -22.01
N LYS A 123 28.14 1.12 -21.26
CA LYS A 123 28.55 0.92 -19.86
C LYS A 123 30.05 0.58 -19.78
N TRP A 124 30.54 -0.24 -20.70
CA TRP A 124 31.97 -0.57 -20.82
C TRP A 124 32.85 0.66 -21.01
N ASN A 125 32.49 1.54 -21.95
CA ASN A 125 33.27 2.75 -22.19
C ASN A 125 33.43 3.61 -20.92
N VAL A 126 32.39 3.69 -20.07
CA VAL A 126 32.46 4.43 -18.81
C VAL A 126 33.37 3.73 -17.79
N LEU A 127 33.28 2.41 -17.66
CA LEU A 127 34.17 1.63 -16.79
C LEU A 127 35.64 1.77 -17.23
N GLU A 128 35.89 1.62 -18.53
CA GLU A 128 37.22 1.75 -19.13
C GLU A 128 37.80 3.16 -18.95
N MET A 129 36.97 4.21 -19.10
CA MET A 129 37.37 5.58 -18.78
C MET A 129 37.79 5.71 -17.31
N GLY A 130 37.08 5.04 -16.39
CA GLY A 130 37.44 4.98 -14.97
C GLY A 130 38.78 4.29 -14.74
N MET A 131 39.01 3.15 -15.38
CA MET A 131 40.28 2.41 -15.32
C MET A 131 41.47 3.25 -15.83
N LYS A 132 41.31 3.92 -16.97
CA LYS A 132 42.35 4.79 -17.54
C LYS A 132 42.60 6.03 -16.69
N SER A 133 41.55 6.61 -16.12
CA SER A 133 41.64 7.75 -15.22
C SER A 133 42.38 7.39 -13.92
N ALA A 134 42.12 6.20 -13.37
CA ALA A 134 42.86 5.64 -12.24
C ALA A 134 44.35 5.41 -12.58
N LYS A 135 44.63 4.81 -13.74
CA LYS A 135 45.99 4.56 -14.24
C LYS A 135 46.80 5.85 -14.41
N ASN A 136 46.16 6.92 -14.87
CA ASN A 136 46.79 8.24 -15.04
C ASN A 136 46.74 9.14 -13.78
N LYS A 137 46.16 8.66 -12.67
CA LYS A 137 45.98 9.40 -11.40
C LYS A 137 45.27 10.75 -11.58
N ASP A 138 44.31 10.81 -12.50
CA ASP A 138 43.59 12.03 -12.84
C ASP A 138 42.08 11.76 -12.97
N PRO A 139 41.37 11.64 -11.82
CA PRO A 139 39.95 11.28 -11.73
C PRO A 139 38.98 12.32 -12.34
N TYR A 140 39.49 13.52 -12.65
CA TYR A 140 38.67 14.66 -13.08
C TYR A 140 38.68 14.88 -14.59
N ASN A 141 39.34 13.99 -15.35
CA ASN A 141 39.41 14.08 -16.80
C ASN A 141 38.93 12.80 -17.47
N ASN A 142 38.32 12.98 -18.64
CA ASN A 142 37.89 11.90 -19.51
C ASN A 142 39.07 11.43 -20.37
N TYR A 143 39.26 10.12 -20.46
CA TYR A 143 40.32 9.51 -21.26
C TYR A 143 39.71 8.70 -22.40
N SER A 144 40.27 8.82 -23.59
CA SER A 144 39.85 8.05 -24.77
C SER A 144 40.44 6.63 -24.76
N PRO A 145 40.01 5.73 -25.66
CA PRO A 145 40.60 4.40 -25.81
C PRO A 145 42.11 4.39 -26.08
N SER A 146 42.66 5.39 -26.77
CA SER A 146 44.12 5.53 -26.91
C SER A 146 44.84 5.93 -25.62
N GLY A 147 44.10 6.36 -24.59
CA GLY A 147 44.64 7.00 -23.39
C GLY A 147 44.87 8.50 -23.56
N ALA A 148 44.47 9.11 -24.69
CA ALA A 148 44.52 10.54 -24.86
C ALA A 148 43.50 11.26 -23.96
N ARG A 149 43.92 12.39 -23.39
CA ARG A 149 43.08 13.21 -22.52
C ARG A 149 42.06 13.99 -23.34
N ALA A 150 40.82 14.03 -22.90
CA ALA A 150 39.82 14.91 -23.50
C ALA A 150 40.21 16.38 -23.24
N LYS A 151 40.13 17.22 -24.27
CA LYS A 151 40.35 18.66 -24.15
C LYS A 151 39.39 19.30 -23.13
N PRO A 152 39.68 20.52 -22.63
CA PRO A 152 38.73 21.28 -21.81
C PRO A 152 37.38 21.46 -22.53
N ILE A 153 36.27 21.56 -21.80
CA ILE A 153 34.89 21.63 -22.36
C ILE A 153 34.76 22.61 -23.54
N LYS A 154 35.37 23.80 -23.42
CA LYS A 154 35.35 24.83 -24.47
C LYS A 154 35.90 24.34 -25.82
N ASP A 155 36.93 23.48 -25.77
CA ASP A 155 37.71 22.97 -26.91
C ASP A 155 37.29 21.54 -27.29
N PHE A 156 36.76 20.75 -26.35
CA PHE A 156 36.32 19.38 -26.59
C PHE A 156 35.10 19.32 -27.50
N TYR A 157 34.11 20.17 -27.25
CA TYR A 157 32.88 20.25 -28.04
C TYR A 157 33.02 21.15 -29.28
N THR A 158 34.24 21.43 -29.72
CA THR A 158 34.44 22.15 -31.00
C THR A 158 34.26 21.19 -32.17
N SER A 159 33.20 21.42 -32.96
CA SER A 159 33.00 20.72 -34.24
C SER A 159 34.08 21.16 -35.23
N THR A 160 34.81 20.21 -35.81
CA THR A 160 35.74 20.46 -36.92
C THR A 160 35.03 20.64 -38.26
N LYS A 161 33.71 20.44 -38.34
CA LYS A 161 32.92 20.52 -39.58
C LYS A 161 31.48 20.96 -39.29
N THR A 162 31.20 22.28 -39.32
CA THR A 162 29.93 22.90 -39.80
C THR A 162 29.89 24.42 -39.55
N ASN A 163 29.09 25.11 -40.38
CA ASN A 163 28.93 26.56 -40.57
C ASN A 163 28.98 27.45 -39.31
N GLU A 164 29.61 28.62 -39.44
CA GLU A 164 29.79 29.63 -38.37
C GLU A 164 28.49 30.12 -37.72
N LYS A 165 27.31 29.88 -38.33
CA LYS A 165 26.01 30.33 -37.83
C LYS A 165 25.41 29.48 -36.70
N GLU A 166 25.97 28.31 -36.39
CA GLU A 166 25.46 27.41 -35.33
C GLU A 166 26.53 27.04 -34.28
N ARG A 167 27.58 27.85 -34.13
CA ARG A 167 28.55 27.64 -33.04
C ARG A 167 27.93 28.09 -31.71
N LEU A 168 27.65 27.12 -30.84
CA LEU A 168 27.38 27.38 -29.43
C LEU A 168 28.49 28.26 -28.86
N SER A 169 28.10 29.34 -28.18
CA SER A 169 29.05 30.19 -27.45
C SER A 169 29.81 29.37 -26.41
N ASP A 170 31.01 29.81 -26.03
CA ASP A 170 31.77 29.10 -24.99
C ASP A 170 31.02 29.05 -23.65
N ASP A 171 30.21 30.06 -23.37
CA ASP A 171 29.32 30.11 -22.20
C ASP A 171 28.17 29.11 -22.32
N ASP A 172 27.58 28.93 -23.51
CA ASP A 172 26.55 27.91 -23.73
C ASP A 172 27.10 26.49 -23.63
N LYS A 173 28.31 26.23 -24.17
CA LYS A 173 28.98 24.93 -24.03
C LYS A 173 29.24 24.60 -22.55
N LYS A 174 29.74 25.57 -21.78
CA LYS A 174 29.91 25.40 -20.33
C LYS A 174 28.57 25.16 -19.65
N ARG A 175 27.57 26.01 -19.88
CA ARG A 175 26.25 25.88 -19.25
C ARG A 175 25.59 24.51 -19.51
N LEU A 176 25.68 24.00 -20.74
CA LEU A 176 25.03 22.75 -21.13
C LEU A 176 25.82 21.50 -20.72
N PHE A 177 27.13 21.49 -20.94
CA PHE A 177 27.93 20.27 -20.81
C PHE A 177 28.74 20.19 -19.51
N GLU A 178 29.01 21.31 -18.83
CA GLU A 178 29.75 21.31 -17.56
C GLU A 178 29.02 20.56 -16.43
N PRO A 179 27.69 20.68 -16.26
CA PRO A 179 26.98 19.86 -15.26
C PRO A 179 27.13 18.36 -15.51
N ILE A 180 27.01 17.93 -16.77
CA ILE A 180 27.14 16.51 -17.17
C ILE A 180 28.59 16.03 -17.00
N TRP A 181 29.55 16.87 -17.37
CA TRP A 181 30.98 16.59 -17.23
C TRP A 181 31.38 16.45 -15.77
N ARG A 182 30.98 17.40 -14.92
CA ARG A 182 31.21 17.36 -13.46
C ARG A 182 30.52 16.18 -12.83
N PHE A 183 29.27 15.89 -13.22
CA PHE A 183 28.55 14.73 -12.70
C PHE A 183 29.31 13.43 -13.01
N ARG A 184 29.72 13.24 -14.27
CA ARG A 184 30.47 12.05 -14.71
C ARG A 184 31.81 11.92 -13.99
N THR A 185 32.58 12.99 -13.88
CA THR A 185 33.91 12.94 -13.27
C THR A 185 33.85 12.80 -11.74
N GLN A 186 32.95 13.51 -11.06
CA GLN A 186 32.85 13.50 -9.61
C GLN A 186 32.09 12.30 -9.04
N ASN A 187 31.04 11.82 -9.70
CA ASN A 187 30.16 10.78 -9.17
C ASN A 187 30.40 9.41 -9.79
N VAL A 188 31.26 9.31 -10.81
CA VAL A 188 31.48 8.05 -11.53
C VAL A 188 32.97 7.74 -11.64
N LEU A 189 33.74 8.59 -12.31
CA LEU A 189 35.16 8.32 -12.55
C LEU A 189 36.00 8.44 -11.27
N SER A 190 35.78 9.47 -10.46
CA SER A 190 36.50 9.66 -9.19
C SER A 190 36.25 8.52 -8.19
N PRO A 191 35.01 8.07 -7.94
CA PRO A 191 34.75 6.90 -7.12
C PRO A 191 35.38 5.63 -7.70
N LEU A 192 35.20 5.35 -9.00
CA LEU A 192 35.80 4.16 -9.64
C LEU A 192 37.33 4.16 -9.54
N ALA A 193 37.97 5.31 -9.72
CA ALA A 193 39.42 5.44 -9.57
C ALA A 193 39.90 5.27 -8.12
N ALA A 194 39.07 5.65 -7.13
CA ALA A 194 39.37 5.48 -5.72
C ALA A 194 39.30 4.00 -5.27
N LEU A 195 38.50 3.16 -5.94
CA LEU A 195 38.33 1.75 -5.60
C LEU A 195 39.58 0.89 -5.89
N LYS A 196 40.42 1.33 -6.83
CA LYS A 196 41.67 0.66 -7.24
C LYS A 196 41.46 -0.84 -7.51
N PHE A 197 40.56 -1.15 -8.43
CA PHE A 197 40.31 -2.54 -8.83
C PHE A 197 41.55 -3.18 -9.45
N GLU A 198 41.86 -4.39 -9.02
CA GLU A 198 42.87 -5.25 -9.62
C GLU A 198 42.45 -5.67 -11.04
N PRO A 199 43.39 -6.05 -11.92
CA PRO A 199 43.09 -6.40 -13.31
C PRO A 199 42.00 -7.47 -13.46
N MET A 200 42.00 -8.49 -12.59
CA MET A 200 40.99 -9.56 -12.60
C MET A 200 39.60 -9.07 -12.17
N GLU A 201 39.52 -8.13 -11.21
CA GLU A 201 38.23 -7.54 -10.79
C GLU A 201 37.60 -6.71 -11.90
N ASN A 202 38.43 -5.94 -12.63
CA ASN A 202 37.96 -5.19 -13.79
C ASN A 202 37.37 -6.10 -14.88
N MET A 203 37.96 -7.28 -15.09
CA MET A 203 37.47 -8.24 -16.08
C MET A 203 36.27 -9.07 -15.60
N ALA A 204 36.15 -9.29 -14.29
CA ALA A 204 34.91 -9.80 -13.72
C ALA A 204 33.75 -8.82 -13.97
N LEU A 205 33.98 -7.52 -13.72
CA LEU A 205 33.00 -6.46 -14.02
C LEU A 205 32.68 -6.38 -15.53
N PHE A 206 33.68 -6.53 -16.40
CA PHE A 206 33.48 -6.63 -17.86
C PHE A 206 32.48 -7.74 -18.20
N GLY A 207 32.69 -8.94 -17.67
CA GLY A 207 31.81 -10.09 -17.90
C GLY A 207 30.40 -9.90 -17.31
N ILE A 208 30.31 -9.36 -16.09
CA ILE A 208 29.01 -9.08 -15.44
C ILE A 208 28.22 -8.05 -16.26
N LEU A 209 28.86 -6.99 -16.75
CA LEU A 209 28.20 -5.98 -17.60
C LEU A 209 27.80 -6.54 -18.96
N LEU A 210 28.58 -7.45 -19.55
CA LEU A 210 28.26 -8.05 -20.85
C LEU A 210 27.01 -8.93 -20.76
N TRP A 211 26.93 -9.78 -19.74
CA TRP A 211 25.85 -10.74 -19.53
C TRP A 211 24.72 -10.15 -18.68
N ASP A 212 24.28 -8.91 -18.96
CA ASP A 212 23.17 -8.27 -18.25
C ASP A 212 21.81 -8.69 -18.82
N PRO A 213 21.01 -9.46 -18.07
CA PRO A 213 19.69 -9.87 -18.52
C PRO A 213 18.65 -8.74 -18.45
N GLY A 214 18.94 -7.64 -17.73
CA GLY A 214 18.07 -6.47 -17.64
C GLY A 214 18.16 -5.52 -18.85
N TYR A 215 18.84 -5.92 -19.92
CA TYR A 215 18.93 -5.10 -21.13
C TYR A 215 17.65 -5.11 -21.94
N THR A 216 17.34 -3.96 -22.54
CA THR A 216 16.18 -3.84 -23.43
C THR A 216 16.31 -4.76 -24.64
N ASN A 217 15.21 -5.42 -25.00
CA ASN A 217 15.09 -6.37 -26.10
C ASN A 217 15.88 -7.68 -25.94
N VAL A 218 16.20 -8.07 -24.70
CA VAL A 218 16.68 -9.43 -24.37
C VAL A 218 15.47 -10.37 -24.28
N SER A 219 15.51 -11.49 -25.03
CA SER A 219 14.49 -12.54 -24.95
C SER A 219 14.68 -13.40 -23.70
N ASP A 220 13.66 -14.15 -23.29
CA ASP A 220 13.74 -15.01 -22.09
C ASP A 220 14.86 -16.07 -22.20
N ASP A 221 15.01 -16.70 -23.38
CA ASP A 221 16.11 -17.65 -23.66
C ASP A 221 17.50 -17.00 -23.54
N LEU A 222 17.64 -15.75 -24.01
CA LEU A 222 18.89 -15.01 -23.88
C LEU A 222 19.13 -14.56 -22.43
N ALA A 223 18.07 -14.21 -21.69
CA ALA A 223 18.15 -13.83 -20.29
C ALA A 223 18.63 -15.01 -19.44
N GLU A 224 18.16 -16.23 -19.68
CA GLU A 224 18.64 -17.44 -19.02
C GLU A 224 20.14 -17.68 -19.25
N LYS A 225 20.61 -17.52 -20.49
CA LYS A 225 22.04 -17.59 -20.83
C LYS A 225 22.85 -16.51 -20.10
N CYS A 226 22.33 -15.29 -20.01
CA CYS A 226 22.92 -14.21 -19.22
C CYS A 226 23.01 -14.56 -17.72
N TYR A 227 21.96 -15.16 -17.14
CA TYR A 227 21.98 -15.61 -15.74
C TYR A 227 23.02 -16.69 -15.49
N ALA A 228 23.11 -17.68 -16.38
CA ALA A 228 24.09 -18.76 -16.27
C ALA A 228 25.52 -18.20 -16.30
N MET A 229 25.81 -17.31 -17.25
CA MET A 229 27.14 -16.71 -17.39
C MET A 229 27.51 -15.80 -16.23
N ARG A 230 26.59 -14.96 -15.74
CA ARG A 230 26.82 -14.15 -14.54
C ARG A 230 27.14 -15.01 -13.32
N LYS A 231 26.41 -16.12 -13.14
CA LYS A 231 26.66 -17.07 -12.04
C LYS A 231 28.06 -17.68 -12.12
N ILE A 232 28.52 -18.06 -13.32
CA ILE A 232 29.87 -18.60 -13.54
C ILE A 232 30.93 -17.56 -13.16
N ILE A 233 30.80 -16.33 -13.67
CA ILE A 233 31.76 -15.24 -13.42
C ILE A 233 31.82 -14.87 -11.92
N LEU A 234 30.67 -14.78 -11.25
CA LEU A 234 30.61 -14.45 -9.83
C LEU A 234 31.23 -15.56 -8.96
N ASN A 235 30.94 -16.83 -9.26
CA ASN A 235 31.53 -17.96 -8.54
C ASN A 235 33.06 -18.00 -8.70
N GLU A 236 33.56 -17.71 -9.90
CA GLU A 236 35.00 -17.64 -10.14
C GLU A 236 35.64 -16.49 -9.34
N LEU A 237 35.04 -15.30 -9.36
CA LEU A 237 35.51 -14.14 -8.59
C LEU A 237 35.59 -14.45 -7.09
N MET A 238 34.59 -15.15 -6.55
CA MET A 238 34.53 -15.54 -5.13
C MET A 238 35.54 -16.63 -4.74
N SER A 239 36.02 -17.41 -5.72
CA SER A 239 37.01 -18.48 -5.49
C SER A 239 38.47 -17.99 -5.44
N LEU A 240 38.72 -16.71 -5.72
CA LEU A 240 40.07 -16.16 -5.74
C LEU A 240 40.59 -15.87 -4.30
N PRO A 241 41.72 -16.48 -3.86
CA PRO A 241 42.15 -16.49 -2.46
C PRO A 241 42.50 -15.11 -1.85
N ALA A 242 42.68 -14.08 -2.68
CA ALA A 242 43.12 -12.74 -2.25
C ALA A 242 42.05 -11.64 -2.41
N LEU A 243 40.86 -11.98 -2.91
CA LEU A 243 39.89 -11.00 -3.42
C LEU A 243 38.54 -10.98 -2.68
N SER A 244 38.26 -11.99 -1.85
CA SER A 244 36.98 -12.14 -1.15
C SER A 244 36.72 -11.12 -0.04
N VAL A 245 37.76 -10.45 0.47
CA VAL A 245 37.65 -9.47 1.58
C VAL A 245 37.71 -8.02 1.07
N THR A 246 38.22 -7.77 -0.13
CA THR A 246 38.57 -6.40 -0.57
C THR A 246 37.45 -5.71 -1.35
N LEU A 247 36.67 -6.45 -2.14
CA LEU A 247 35.60 -5.88 -2.98
C LEU A 247 34.36 -5.45 -2.17
N LEU A 248 34.02 -6.21 -1.10
CA LEU A 248 32.90 -5.90 -0.20
C LEU A 248 33.20 -4.74 0.77
N VAL A 249 34.48 -4.50 1.09
CA VAL A 249 34.91 -3.46 2.04
C VAL A 249 35.18 -2.11 1.35
N ARG A 250 35.51 -2.08 0.06
CA ARG A 250 35.86 -0.84 -0.65
C ARG A 250 34.67 -0.09 -1.27
N ILE A 251 33.47 -0.67 -1.35
CA ILE A 251 32.31 -0.05 -2.01
C ILE A 251 31.43 0.69 -0.97
N PRO A 252 31.51 2.03 -0.84
CA PRO A 252 30.52 2.78 -0.06
C PRO A 252 29.18 2.85 -0.82
N LYS A 253 28.07 2.59 -0.11
CA LYS A 253 26.69 2.50 -0.62
C LYS A 253 26.13 3.74 -1.36
N ASN A 254 26.87 4.86 -1.43
CA ASN A 254 26.32 6.16 -1.82
C ASN A 254 26.88 6.79 -3.11
N ASN A 255 27.80 6.15 -3.87
CA ASN A 255 28.51 6.83 -4.98
C ASN A 255 28.45 6.14 -6.36
N PHE A 256 27.32 5.53 -6.76
CA PHE A 256 27.07 5.24 -8.18
C PHE A 256 26.02 6.18 -8.78
N PRO A 257 26.20 6.66 -10.03
CA PRO A 257 25.15 7.39 -10.75
C PRO A 257 23.95 6.46 -11.03
N SER A 258 22.76 7.01 -10.83
CA SER A 258 21.45 6.36 -10.92
C SER A 258 21.15 5.58 -12.22
N PHE A 259 21.95 5.71 -13.28
CA PHE A 259 21.77 4.87 -14.48
C PHE A 259 22.31 3.44 -14.34
N MET A 260 23.17 3.17 -13.34
CA MET A 260 23.53 1.79 -12.93
C MET A 260 22.61 1.27 -11.81
N ILE A 261 21.70 2.10 -11.31
CA ILE A 261 20.71 1.77 -10.29
C ILE A 261 19.33 1.80 -10.96
N GLN A 262 19.09 0.84 -11.87
CA GLN A 262 17.75 0.27 -11.95
C GLN A 262 17.75 -0.92 -10.99
N PRO A 263 17.01 -0.85 -9.87
CA PRO A 263 17.03 -1.91 -8.89
C PRO A 263 16.06 -3.02 -9.31
N GLU A 264 16.48 -3.84 -10.27
CA GLU A 264 16.35 -5.28 -10.06
C GLU A 264 17.71 -5.77 -9.54
N ILE A 265 17.99 -5.44 -8.27
CA ILE A 265 18.97 -6.23 -7.51
C ILE A 265 18.32 -7.60 -7.38
N ARG A 266 18.58 -8.49 -8.35
CA ARG A 266 18.26 -9.91 -8.24
C ARG A 266 19.11 -10.50 -7.12
N TYR A 267 18.49 -10.56 -5.95
CA TYR A 267 18.89 -11.38 -4.82
C TYR A 267 19.09 -12.83 -5.30
N ARG A 268 20.34 -13.24 -5.48
CA ARG A 268 20.73 -14.66 -5.65
C ARG A 268 21.89 -15.09 -4.76
N HIS A 269 22.26 -14.30 -3.75
CA HIS A 269 23.37 -14.63 -2.85
C HIS A 269 23.09 -14.43 -1.36
N LEU A 270 21.82 -14.32 -0.97
CA LEU A 270 21.46 -14.48 0.43
C LEU A 270 20.34 -15.51 0.41
N ASP A 271 20.64 -16.75 0.79
CA ASP A 271 19.58 -17.61 1.34
C ASP A 271 19.03 -16.84 2.53
N ARG A 272 17.94 -16.11 2.35
CA ARG A 272 17.28 -15.38 3.44
C ARG A 272 16.91 -16.39 4.51
N ILE A 273 16.33 -17.52 4.16
CA ILE A 273 15.99 -18.58 5.12
C ILE A 273 17.25 -19.07 5.86
N HIS A 274 18.34 -19.42 5.17
CA HIS A 274 19.56 -19.93 5.83
C HIS A 274 20.26 -18.87 6.71
N CYS A 275 20.33 -17.62 6.24
CA CYS A 275 20.82 -16.49 7.03
C CYS A 275 19.92 -16.22 8.25
N THR A 276 18.60 -16.39 8.10
CA THR A 276 17.62 -16.27 9.18
C THR A 276 17.78 -17.41 10.19
N THR A 277 18.09 -18.64 9.75
CA THR A 277 18.39 -19.78 10.62
C THR A 277 19.66 -19.56 11.44
N GLU A 278 20.75 -19.11 10.83
CA GLU A 278 21.99 -18.78 11.55
C GLU A 278 21.79 -17.62 12.53
N ASN A 279 21.06 -16.59 12.13
CA ASN A 279 20.71 -15.47 13.00
C ASN A 279 19.77 -15.85 14.14
N TYR A 280 18.85 -16.80 13.94
CA TYR A 280 18.01 -17.34 15.01
C TYR A 280 18.82 -18.16 16.01
N ARG A 281 19.77 -18.98 15.54
CA ARG A 281 20.73 -19.64 16.46
C ARG A 281 21.56 -18.61 17.24
N ASN A 282 21.93 -17.49 16.62
CA ASN A 282 22.58 -16.37 17.29
C ASN A 282 21.64 -15.65 18.29
N LEU A 283 20.33 -15.56 18.01
CA LEU A 283 19.31 -15.10 18.97
C LEU A 283 19.33 -15.97 20.22
N GLU A 284 19.21 -17.28 20.04
CA GLU A 284 19.21 -18.26 21.13
C GLU A 284 20.49 -18.13 21.95
N ASN A 285 21.66 -18.05 21.31
CA ASN A 285 22.93 -17.83 22.01
C ASN A 285 22.95 -16.51 22.79
N THR A 286 22.38 -15.44 22.23
CA THR A 286 22.28 -14.14 22.90
C THR A 286 21.32 -14.21 24.09
N ARG A 287 20.16 -14.87 23.94
CA ARG A 287 19.19 -15.13 25.02
C ARG A 287 19.85 -15.86 26.18
N LEU A 288 20.70 -16.85 25.91
CA LEU A 288 21.46 -17.55 26.97
C LEU A 288 22.33 -16.62 27.82
N SER A 289 22.86 -15.54 27.22
CA SER A 289 23.67 -14.54 27.93
C SER A 289 22.83 -13.46 28.63
N VAL A 290 21.70 -13.06 28.04
CA VAL A 290 20.82 -12.01 28.56
C VAL A 290 19.96 -12.51 29.72
N PHE A 291 19.43 -13.72 29.60
CA PHE A 291 18.56 -14.32 30.62
C PHE A 291 19.32 -15.14 31.67
N ASN A 292 20.66 -15.17 31.62
CA ASN A 292 21.57 -15.83 32.57
C ASN A 292 21.11 -17.25 32.98
N LYS A 293 21.55 -18.27 32.24
CA LYS A 293 21.24 -19.69 32.53
C LYS A 293 21.31 -20.04 34.02
N HIS A 294 20.17 -20.34 34.62
CA HIS A 294 20.08 -21.53 35.47
C HIS A 294 19.56 -22.69 34.60
N PRO A 295 20.24 -23.84 34.56
CA PRO A 295 19.74 -25.05 33.92
C PRO A 295 18.65 -25.71 34.79
N ASN A 296 17.69 -24.93 35.25
CA ASN A 296 16.55 -25.41 36.01
C ASN A 296 15.30 -25.04 35.22
N ALA A 297 14.85 -25.97 34.38
CA ALA A 297 13.53 -25.99 33.74
C ALA A 297 12.37 -26.09 34.77
N SER A 298 12.54 -25.51 35.96
CA SER A 298 11.67 -25.66 37.13
C SER A 298 11.21 -24.33 37.75
N LYS A 299 11.60 -23.17 37.19
CA LYS A 299 11.03 -21.88 37.60
C LYS A 299 9.67 -21.70 36.93
N GLU A 300 8.61 -21.57 37.72
CA GLU A 300 7.27 -21.21 37.24
C GLU A 300 7.09 -19.69 37.31
N LEU A 301 6.60 -19.06 36.23
CA LEU A 301 6.35 -17.62 36.12
C LEU A 301 4.86 -17.31 36.17
N ASP A 302 4.47 -16.25 36.88
CA ASP A 302 3.15 -15.63 36.68
C ASP A 302 3.11 -14.72 35.46
N VAL A 303 1.93 -14.19 35.14
CA VAL A 303 1.70 -13.35 33.97
C VAL A 303 2.56 -12.07 33.95
N HIS A 304 2.87 -11.50 35.12
CA HIS A 304 3.69 -10.30 35.21
C HIS A 304 5.15 -10.64 34.89
N GLU A 305 5.72 -11.64 35.57
CA GLU A 305 7.09 -12.10 35.33
C GLU A 305 7.29 -12.57 33.88
N PHE A 306 6.33 -13.34 33.36
CA PHE A 306 6.33 -13.81 31.97
C PHE A 306 6.28 -12.63 30.99
N SER A 307 5.56 -11.56 31.32
CA SER A 307 5.49 -10.35 30.48
C SER A 307 6.79 -9.56 30.40
N ILE A 308 7.55 -9.50 31.49
CA ILE A 308 8.85 -8.83 31.54
C ILE A 308 9.88 -9.57 30.68
N GLU A 309 9.89 -10.91 30.74
CA GLU A 309 10.81 -11.70 29.92
C GLU A 309 10.55 -11.50 28.43
N ILE A 310 9.28 -11.53 28.01
CA ILE A 310 8.90 -11.26 26.62
C ILE A 310 9.31 -9.85 26.18
N MET A 311 9.16 -8.83 27.04
CA MET A 311 9.60 -7.46 26.69
C MET A 311 11.10 -7.31 26.54
N THR A 312 11.87 -8.00 27.37
CA THR A 312 13.32 -8.06 27.23
C THR A 312 13.70 -8.68 25.89
N ASP A 313 12.98 -9.71 25.50
CA ASP A 313 13.22 -10.47 24.28
C ASP A 313 12.81 -9.74 23.00
N ILE A 314 11.72 -8.97 23.04
CA ILE A 314 11.27 -8.10 21.94
C ILE A 314 12.39 -7.18 21.42
N LYS A 315 13.23 -6.66 22.31
CA LYS A 315 14.38 -5.81 21.95
C LYS A 315 15.46 -6.57 21.19
N LEU A 316 15.61 -7.87 21.48
CA LEU A 316 16.52 -8.76 20.75
C LEU A 316 15.93 -9.13 19.38
N ILE A 317 14.65 -9.46 19.33
CA ILE A 317 13.93 -9.78 18.08
C ILE A 317 13.97 -8.61 17.10
N TRP A 318 13.80 -7.36 17.56
CA TRP A 318 13.94 -6.17 16.72
C TRP A 318 15.31 -6.10 16.04
N ARG A 319 16.39 -6.26 16.82
CA ARG A 319 17.76 -6.22 16.30
C ARG A 319 17.98 -7.32 15.26
N ILE A 320 17.40 -8.49 15.49
CA ILE A 320 17.51 -9.60 14.55
C ILE A 320 16.73 -9.35 13.26
N CYS A 321 15.56 -8.70 13.32
CA CYS A 321 14.88 -8.27 12.10
C CYS A 321 15.78 -7.31 11.28
N GLU A 322 16.49 -6.39 11.94
CA GLU A 322 17.41 -5.46 11.27
C GLU A 322 18.66 -6.13 10.69
N THR A 323 19.19 -7.17 11.33
CA THR A 323 20.36 -7.91 10.82
C THR A 323 19.99 -8.92 9.74
N THR A 324 18.82 -9.53 9.87
CA THR A 324 18.36 -10.63 9.00
C THR A 324 17.79 -10.11 7.70
N PHE A 325 17.06 -8.99 7.75
CA PHE A 325 16.42 -8.40 6.58
C PHE A 325 17.00 -7.00 6.33
N PRO A 326 17.94 -6.86 5.38
CA PRO A 326 18.43 -5.55 4.94
C PRO A 326 17.31 -4.60 4.53
N GLU A 327 16.23 -5.15 3.98
CA GLU A 327 15.02 -4.44 3.57
C GLU A 327 14.28 -3.88 4.78
N PHE A 328 14.13 -4.65 5.86
CA PHE A 328 13.54 -4.17 7.11
C PHE A 328 14.40 -3.03 7.69
N ASN A 329 15.72 -3.18 7.68
CA ASN A 329 16.62 -2.14 8.18
C ASN A 329 16.57 -0.84 7.37
N ALA A 330 16.28 -0.93 6.06
CA ALA A 330 16.18 0.22 5.17
C ALA A 330 14.86 1.01 5.32
N LEU A 331 13.83 0.42 5.95
CA LEU A 331 12.55 1.08 6.19
C LEU A 331 12.70 2.32 7.09
N CYS A 332 11.81 3.30 6.91
CA CYS A 332 11.74 4.42 7.83
C CYS A 332 11.28 3.95 9.22
N GLN A 333 11.60 4.71 10.28
CA GLN A 333 11.29 4.31 11.65
C GLN A 333 9.80 4.07 11.90
N GLN A 334 8.92 4.80 11.20
CA GLN A 334 7.48 4.60 11.29
C GLN A 334 7.06 3.26 10.69
N ASP A 335 7.50 2.96 9.46
CA ASP A 335 7.19 1.71 8.76
C ASP A 335 7.76 0.49 9.50
N LYS A 336 8.99 0.59 10.04
CA LYS A 336 9.58 -0.46 10.89
C LYS A 336 8.69 -0.76 12.08
N LYS A 337 8.25 0.27 12.82
CA LYS A 337 7.36 0.13 13.97
C LYS A 337 6.03 -0.49 13.58
N THR A 338 5.39 0.03 12.54
CA THR A 338 4.10 -0.49 12.04
C THR A 338 4.20 -1.98 11.70
N LEU A 339 5.20 -2.36 10.92
CA LEU A 339 5.41 -3.74 10.49
C LEU A 339 5.71 -4.66 11.69
N PHE A 340 6.65 -4.26 12.54
CA PHE A 340 7.11 -5.05 13.69
C PHE A 340 6.03 -5.22 14.76
N TYR A 341 5.24 -4.19 15.04
CA TYR A 341 4.19 -4.26 16.06
C TYR A 341 2.99 -5.10 15.65
N ASN A 342 2.67 -5.17 14.36
CA ASN A 342 1.68 -6.12 13.87
C ASN A 342 2.23 -7.57 13.90
N PHE A 343 3.54 -7.73 13.68
CA PHE A 343 4.22 -9.02 13.65
C PHE A 343 4.46 -9.68 15.03
N ILE A 344 4.83 -8.89 16.04
CA ILE A 344 5.42 -9.43 17.29
C ILE A 344 4.48 -10.32 18.12
N ILE A 345 3.16 -10.14 18.00
CA ILE A 345 2.18 -11.02 18.66
C ILE A 345 2.17 -12.38 17.99
N LYS A 346 2.15 -12.39 16.65
CA LYS A 346 2.21 -13.62 15.84
C LYS A 346 3.53 -14.38 16.10
N TRP A 347 4.65 -13.65 16.22
CA TRP A 347 5.94 -14.22 16.65
C TRP A 347 5.80 -14.95 18.00
N ASN A 348 5.30 -14.26 19.03
CA ASN A 348 5.20 -14.85 20.37
C ASN A 348 4.29 -16.08 20.39
N ILE A 349 3.20 -16.09 19.62
CA ILE A 349 2.30 -17.25 19.53
C ILE A 349 3.04 -18.46 18.94
N LEU A 350 3.73 -18.28 17.82
CA LEU A 350 4.48 -19.34 17.17
C LEU A 350 5.65 -19.83 18.03
N GLU A 351 6.35 -18.91 18.68
CA GLU A 351 7.52 -19.22 19.50
C GLU A 351 7.18 -20.07 20.72
N LEU A 352 6.02 -19.85 21.35
CA LEU A 352 5.53 -20.73 22.42
C LEU A 352 5.46 -22.19 21.97
N SER A 353 4.94 -22.46 20.77
CA SER A 353 4.83 -23.81 20.21
C SER A 353 6.19 -24.39 19.83
N ILE A 354 7.13 -23.57 19.35
CA ILE A 354 8.51 -23.97 19.10
C ILE A 354 9.17 -24.45 20.41
N TYR A 355 9.01 -23.71 21.52
CA TYR A 355 9.58 -24.13 22.80
C TYR A 355 8.88 -25.33 23.42
N SER A 356 7.55 -25.43 23.37
CA SER A 356 6.82 -26.61 23.84
C SER A 356 7.31 -27.88 23.15
N ARG A 357 7.58 -27.81 21.84
CA ARG A 357 8.21 -28.90 21.08
C ARG A 357 9.65 -29.14 21.51
N LYS A 358 10.47 -28.10 21.66
CA LYS A 358 11.88 -28.18 22.08
C LYS A 358 12.05 -28.89 23.42
N TYR A 359 11.14 -28.65 24.37
CA TYR A 359 11.13 -29.29 25.69
C TYR A 359 10.29 -30.58 25.75
N ASN A 360 9.67 -30.99 24.62
CA ASN A 360 8.84 -32.18 24.48
C ASN A 360 7.66 -32.23 25.48
N ASP A 361 7.01 -31.08 25.72
CA ASP A 361 5.84 -30.96 26.58
C ASP A 361 4.84 -29.95 25.97
N PRO A 362 3.87 -30.41 25.17
CA PRO A 362 2.87 -29.54 24.53
C PRO A 362 1.87 -28.93 25.52
N THR A 363 1.84 -29.42 26.77
CA THR A 363 0.89 -28.99 27.82
C THR A 363 1.39 -27.78 28.62
N LYS A 364 2.58 -27.27 28.28
CA LYS A 364 3.19 -26.14 28.97
C LYS A 364 3.65 -25.07 28.00
N PHE A 365 3.44 -23.81 28.41
CA PHE A 365 4.04 -22.66 27.77
C PHE A 365 5.38 -22.31 28.40
N TYR A 366 6.38 -22.08 27.56
CA TYR A 366 7.74 -21.76 27.97
C TYR A 366 8.08 -20.33 27.57
N SER A 367 8.74 -19.59 28.45
CA SER A 367 9.27 -18.27 28.13
C SER A 367 10.60 -18.36 27.35
N PRO A 368 11.11 -17.26 26.78
CA PRO A 368 12.41 -17.24 26.09
C PRO A 368 13.61 -17.63 26.99
N SER A 369 13.46 -17.57 28.33
CA SER A 369 14.48 -18.06 29.27
C SER A 369 14.41 -19.58 29.50
N GLY A 370 13.34 -20.25 29.05
CA GLY A 370 13.03 -21.65 29.32
C GLY A 370 12.23 -21.89 30.61
N ALA A 371 11.77 -20.83 31.29
CA ALA A 371 10.87 -20.94 32.44
C ALA A 371 9.44 -21.30 32.01
N VAL A 372 8.67 -21.93 32.89
CA VAL A 372 7.34 -22.45 32.58
C VAL A 372 6.27 -21.47 33.07
N ALA A 373 5.25 -21.19 32.27
CA ALA A 373 4.08 -20.46 32.74
C ALA A 373 3.34 -21.28 33.82
N LYS A 374 3.03 -20.66 34.96
CA LYS A 374 2.14 -21.27 35.98
C LYS A 374 0.82 -21.72 35.33
N PRO A 375 0.10 -22.71 35.87
CA PRO A 375 -1.26 -23.03 35.42
C PRO A 375 -2.19 -21.81 35.50
N ALA A 376 -3.22 -21.73 34.65
CA ALA A 376 -4.08 -20.55 34.50
C ALA A 376 -4.53 -19.91 35.82
N ASP A 377 -4.97 -20.72 36.80
CA ASP A 377 -5.45 -20.26 38.11
C ASP A 377 -4.39 -19.51 38.93
N ARG A 378 -3.12 -19.87 38.76
CA ARG A 378 -1.94 -19.26 39.43
C ARG A 378 -1.19 -18.28 38.52
N PHE A 379 -1.40 -18.35 37.21
CA PHE A 379 -0.77 -17.47 36.24
C PHE A 379 -1.32 -16.05 36.31
N TYR A 380 -2.64 -15.94 36.44
CA TYR A 380 -3.38 -14.68 36.55
C TYR A 380 -3.66 -14.25 37.99
N GLU A 381 -3.05 -14.93 38.98
CA GLU A 381 -3.29 -14.67 40.38
C GLU A 381 -2.81 -13.25 40.75
N ASN A 382 -3.76 -12.38 41.13
CA ASN A 382 -3.50 -10.97 41.47
C ASN A 382 -3.98 -10.61 42.89
N GLY A 383 -4.35 -11.62 43.68
CA GLY A 383 -4.90 -11.45 45.04
C GLY A 383 -6.30 -10.83 45.12
N LYS A 384 -6.94 -10.49 43.98
CA LYS A 384 -8.27 -9.85 43.91
C LYS A 384 -9.36 -10.78 43.38
N LEU A 385 -9.02 -11.66 42.44
CA LEU A 385 -9.93 -12.66 41.89
C LEU A 385 -9.72 -14.02 42.58
N SER A 386 -10.80 -14.74 42.84
CA SER A 386 -10.74 -16.13 43.29
C SER A 386 -10.31 -17.06 42.15
N LYS A 387 -9.77 -18.24 42.50
CA LYS A 387 -9.41 -19.26 41.50
C LYS A 387 -10.55 -19.65 40.56
N ASN A 388 -11.78 -19.70 41.07
CA ASN A 388 -12.95 -20.01 40.25
C ASN A 388 -13.26 -18.89 39.25
N GLU A 389 -13.15 -17.62 39.66
CA GLU A 389 -13.33 -16.48 38.76
C GLU A 389 -12.23 -16.43 37.69
N ILE A 390 -10.97 -16.69 38.06
CA ILE A 390 -9.86 -16.77 37.10
C ILE A 390 -10.11 -17.86 36.06
N ASN A 391 -10.52 -19.07 36.49
CA ASN A 391 -10.82 -20.16 35.56
C ASN A 391 -12.03 -19.87 34.68
N GLN A 392 -13.05 -19.15 35.17
CA GLN A 392 -14.20 -18.75 34.36
C GLN A 392 -13.82 -17.69 33.31
N ILE A 393 -12.99 -16.71 33.67
CA ILE A 393 -12.63 -15.59 32.79
C ILE A 393 -11.54 -16.01 31.79
N PHE A 394 -10.44 -16.60 32.28
CA PHE A 394 -9.24 -16.87 31.48
C PHE A 394 -9.10 -18.33 31.03
N GLY A 395 -9.80 -19.26 31.70
CA GLY A 395 -9.78 -20.68 31.34
C GLY A 395 -10.14 -20.96 29.89
N PRO A 396 -11.22 -20.35 29.31
CA PRO A 396 -11.56 -20.54 27.90
C PRO A 396 -10.45 -20.10 26.94
N TYR A 397 -9.77 -18.97 27.23
CA TYR A 397 -8.65 -18.48 26.41
C TYR A 397 -7.43 -19.39 26.49
N TRP A 398 -7.12 -19.89 27.69
CA TRP A 398 -6.04 -20.86 27.88
C TRP A 398 -6.32 -22.19 27.18
N ALA A 399 -7.53 -22.75 27.34
CA ALA A 399 -7.95 -23.96 26.64
C ALA A 399 -7.86 -23.78 25.12
N TYR A 400 -8.37 -22.65 24.61
CA TYR A 400 -8.26 -22.32 23.19
C TYR A 400 -6.81 -22.30 22.70
N ARG A 401 -5.91 -21.59 23.40
CA ARG A 401 -4.49 -21.53 23.02
C ARG A 401 -3.82 -22.91 23.03
N TYR A 402 -4.15 -23.79 23.97
CA TYR A 402 -3.58 -25.14 24.01
C TYR A 402 -4.15 -26.02 22.90
N GLU A 403 -5.47 -26.15 22.85
CA GLU A 403 -6.17 -27.12 21.99
C GLU A 403 -6.18 -26.71 20.52
N ASN A 404 -6.36 -25.42 20.23
CA ASN A 404 -6.58 -24.92 18.87
C ASN A 404 -5.35 -24.27 18.24
N VAL A 405 -4.27 -24.07 19.00
CA VAL A 405 -3.06 -23.37 18.52
C VAL A 405 -1.81 -24.16 18.83
N ASN A 406 -1.50 -24.37 20.11
CA ASN A 406 -0.23 -24.99 20.52
C ASN A 406 -0.13 -26.45 20.10
N ASN A 407 -1.14 -27.26 20.41
CA ASN A 407 -1.15 -28.69 20.07
C ASN A 407 -1.09 -28.90 18.55
N PRO A 408 -1.91 -28.21 17.71
CA PRO A 408 -1.79 -28.28 16.26
C PRO A 408 -0.40 -27.87 15.76
N LEU A 409 0.14 -26.73 16.20
CA LEU A 409 1.46 -26.25 15.74
C LEU A 409 2.61 -27.18 16.15
N VAL A 410 2.56 -27.77 17.34
CA VAL A 410 3.54 -28.79 17.77
C VAL A 410 3.43 -30.05 16.91
N ALA A 411 2.20 -30.51 16.65
CA ALA A 411 1.91 -31.69 15.81
C ALA A 411 2.34 -31.50 14.35
N MET A 412 2.30 -30.26 13.83
CA MET A 412 2.65 -29.91 12.45
C MET A 412 4.11 -30.17 12.05
N GLY A 413 5.01 -30.44 13.00
CA GLY A 413 6.28 -31.04 12.58
C GLY A 413 7.43 -30.08 12.24
N PHE A 414 7.24 -28.75 12.23
CA PHE A 414 8.18 -27.82 11.57
C PHE A 414 9.64 -27.93 12.02
N ASP A 415 10.55 -28.00 11.04
CA ASP A 415 11.99 -27.93 11.26
C ASP A 415 12.49 -26.47 11.42
N GLU A 416 13.80 -26.27 11.68
CA GLU A 416 14.36 -24.92 11.87
C GLU A 416 14.21 -24.03 10.62
N THR A 417 14.28 -24.61 9.42
CA THR A 417 14.17 -23.91 8.13
C THR A 417 12.73 -23.44 7.91
N GLU A 418 11.77 -24.31 8.17
CA GLU A 418 10.34 -24.05 8.04
C GLU A 418 9.84 -23.04 9.06
N ASN A 419 10.30 -23.15 10.32
CA ASN A 419 10.01 -22.15 11.35
C ASN A 419 10.52 -20.76 10.93
N MET A 420 11.72 -20.66 10.37
CA MET A 420 12.26 -19.39 9.89
C MET A 420 11.50 -18.83 8.68
N ALA A 421 11.11 -19.69 7.74
CA ALA A 421 10.28 -19.29 6.60
C ALA A 421 8.93 -18.73 7.09
N LEU A 422 8.30 -19.41 8.04
CA LEU A 422 7.04 -18.99 8.65
C LEU A 422 7.17 -17.63 9.35
N LEU A 423 8.24 -17.42 10.12
CA LEU A 423 8.53 -16.12 10.76
C LEU A 423 8.76 -15.01 9.73
N GLY A 424 9.46 -15.30 8.63
CA GLY A 424 9.63 -14.36 7.53
C GLY A 424 8.31 -14.00 6.83
N ILE A 425 7.45 -14.99 6.57
CA ILE A 425 6.12 -14.80 5.99
C ILE A 425 5.25 -13.94 6.92
N LEU A 426 5.29 -14.20 8.23
CA LEU A 426 4.58 -13.41 9.23
C LEU A 426 5.12 -11.98 9.34
N LEU A 427 6.43 -11.75 9.25
CA LEU A 427 6.99 -10.40 9.31
C LEU A 427 6.53 -9.56 8.12
N TRP A 428 6.62 -10.10 6.91
CA TRP A 428 6.35 -9.38 5.66
C TRP A 428 4.89 -9.50 5.22
N ASP A 429 3.92 -9.30 6.13
CA ASP A 429 2.50 -9.36 5.79
C ASP A 429 2.01 -8.07 5.11
N PRO A 430 1.65 -8.10 3.81
CA PRO A 430 1.08 -6.95 3.11
C PRO A 430 -0.34 -6.61 3.59
N GLY A 431 -0.88 -7.39 4.51
CA GLY A 431 -2.22 -7.22 5.02
C GLY A 431 -2.32 -6.52 6.36
N TYR A 432 -1.21 -6.06 6.91
CA TYR A 432 -1.22 -5.34 8.17
C TYR A 432 -1.93 -3.99 8.08
N THR A 433 -2.62 -3.62 9.15
CA THR A 433 -3.31 -2.34 9.22
C THR A 433 -2.30 -1.19 9.32
N ASN A 434 -2.58 -0.08 8.65
CA ASN A 434 -1.76 1.14 8.64
C ASN A 434 -0.41 1.04 7.92
N ILE A 435 -0.23 0.05 7.02
CA ILE A 435 0.93 0.04 6.12
C ILE A 435 0.66 0.94 4.90
N SER A 436 1.69 1.62 4.40
CA SER A 436 1.62 2.40 3.16
C SER A 436 1.59 1.46 1.94
N GLU A 437 1.10 1.96 0.80
CA GLU A 437 1.09 1.20 -0.47
C GLU A 437 2.51 0.75 -0.86
N SER A 438 3.51 1.64 -0.72
CA SER A 438 4.92 1.29 -0.94
C SER A 438 5.46 0.22 0.02
N LEU A 439 5.01 0.23 1.28
CA LEU A 439 5.39 -0.79 2.25
C LEU A 439 4.71 -2.12 1.93
N ALA A 440 3.45 -2.11 1.50
CA ALA A 440 2.72 -3.30 1.06
C ALA A 440 3.40 -3.96 -0.15
N GLU A 441 3.81 -3.19 -1.15
CA GLU A 441 4.60 -3.68 -2.29
C GLU A 441 5.91 -4.33 -1.84
N THR A 442 6.61 -3.71 -0.90
CA THR A 442 7.84 -4.27 -0.32
C THR A 442 7.56 -5.60 0.41
N CYS A 443 6.47 -5.68 1.17
CA CYS A 443 6.04 -6.91 1.83
C CYS A 443 5.71 -8.04 0.84
N HIS A 444 4.98 -7.73 -0.24
CA HIS A 444 4.70 -8.68 -1.31
C HIS A 444 5.99 -9.20 -1.95
N ALA A 445 6.93 -8.31 -2.28
CA ALA A 445 8.22 -8.70 -2.85
C ALA A 445 9.01 -9.62 -1.92
N MET A 446 9.05 -9.30 -0.62
CA MET A 446 9.76 -10.10 0.38
C MET A 446 9.13 -11.48 0.61
N ARG A 447 7.79 -11.57 0.66
CA ARG A 447 7.08 -12.86 0.71
C ARG A 447 7.38 -13.72 -0.52
N LYS A 448 7.37 -13.13 -1.73
CA LYS A 448 7.72 -13.85 -2.96
C LYS A 448 9.14 -14.46 -2.89
N ILE A 449 10.10 -13.74 -2.30
CA ILE A 449 11.46 -14.25 -2.09
C ILE A 449 11.46 -15.43 -1.11
N ILE A 450 10.79 -15.29 0.04
CA ILE A 450 10.76 -16.33 1.07
C ILE A 450 10.08 -17.61 0.56
N PHE A 451 8.95 -17.48 -0.15
CA PHE A 451 8.27 -18.64 -0.74
C PHE A 451 9.13 -19.36 -1.78
N ARG A 452 9.87 -18.62 -2.61
CA ARG A 452 10.77 -19.19 -3.60
C ARG A 452 11.92 -19.97 -2.95
N GLU A 453 12.51 -19.42 -1.90
CA GLU A 453 13.60 -20.10 -1.17
C GLU A 453 13.10 -21.36 -0.48
N LEU A 454 11.92 -21.29 0.15
CA LEU A 454 11.28 -22.44 0.79
C LEU A 454 11.00 -23.55 -0.24
N ASN A 455 10.47 -23.20 -1.41
CA ASN A 455 10.24 -24.16 -2.49
C ASN A 455 11.56 -24.78 -3.00
N SER A 456 12.62 -23.99 -3.12
CA SER A 456 13.94 -24.50 -3.50
C SER A 456 14.54 -25.45 -2.44
N CYS A 457 14.29 -25.21 -1.16
CA CYS A 457 14.69 -26.14 -0.09
C CYS A 457 13.97 -27.48 -0.25
N TYR A 458 12.67 -27.47 -0.57
CA TYR A 458 11.89 -28.68 -0.80
C TYR A 458 12.30 -29.44 -2.08
N GLU A 459 12.55 -28.75 -3.19
CA GLU A 459 13.02 -29.35 -4.44
C GLU A 459 14.40 -30.01 -4.33
N SER A 460 15.23 -29.57 -3.39
CA SER A 460 16.57 -30.12 -3.15
C SER A 460 16.60 -31.35 -2.22
N SER A 461 15.46 -31.73 -1.64
CA SER A 461 15.33 -32.90 -0.78
C SER A 461 14.82 -34.12 -1.58
N GLU A 462 15.48 -35.27 -1.45
CA GLU A 462 15.11 -36.52 -2.16
C GLU A 462 13.87 -37.24 -1.56
N ASP A 463 13.20 -36.64 -0.57
CA ASP A 463 12.16 -37.28 0.24
C ASP A 463 10.74 -36.84 -0.22
N GLU A 464 9.88 -37.79 -0.61
CA GLU A 464 8.47 -37.52 -1.00
C GLU A 464 7.62 -36.95 0.16
N THR A 465 8.13 -36.98 1.39
CA THR A 465 7.47 -36.35 2.54
C THR A 465 7.57 -34.82 2.55
N THR A 466 8.51 -34.21 1.82
CA THR A 466 8.76 -32.76 1.92
C THR A 466 7.75 -31.90 1.15
N SER A 467 7.12 -32.42 0.08
CA SER A 467 5.97 -31.75 -0.59
C SER A 467 4.69 -31.73 0.27
N ARG A 468 4.63 -32.48 1.40
CA ARG A 468 3.49 -32.41 2.35
C ARG A 468 3.54 -31.18 3.25
N ASN A 469 4.70 -30.58 3.50
CA ASN A 469 4.85 -29.54 4.53
C ASN A 469 4.54 -28.11 4.07
N PHE A 470 4.60 -27.84 2.76
CA PHE A 470 4.28 -26.52 2.21
C PHE A 470 2.84 -26.09 2.52
N PHE A 471 1.87 -27.00 2.36
CA PHE A 471 0.46 -26.73 2.68
C PHE A 471 0.22 -26.60 4.19
N THR A 472 0.96 -27.37 5.00
CA THR A 472 0.95 -27.28 6.46
C THR A 472 1.42 -25.91 6.95
N ILE A 473 2.44 -25.31 6.31
CA ILE A 473 2.88 -23.94 6.59
C ILE A 473 1.76 -22.93 6.33
N LEU A 474 1.00 -23.08 5.25
CA LEU A 474 -0.12 -22.18 4.94
C LEU A 474 -1.27 -22.34 5.95
N ASP A 475 -1.61 -23.57 6.33
CA ASP A 475 -2.62 -23.84 7.35
C ASP A 475 -2.22 -23.23 8.71
N SER A 476 -0.94 -23.28 9.07
CA SER A 476 -0.42 -22.68 10.32
C SER A 476 -0.61 -21.16 10.40
N LEU A 477 -0.57 -20.46 9.26
CA LEU A 477 -0.77 -19.01 9.21
C LEU A 477 -2.18 -18.62 9.66
N SER A 478 -3.19 -19.39 9.25
CA SER A 478 -4.59 -19.17 9.64
C SER A 478 -4.83 -19.43 11.13
N LEU A 479 -4.12 -20.40 11.72
CA LEU A 479 -4.17 -20.70 13.16
C LEU A 479 -3.56 -19.56 13.97
N ILE A 480 -2.39 -19.08 13.56
CA ILE A 480 -1.67 -17.99 14.23
C ILE A 480 -2.45 -16.67 14.15
N GLU A 481 -3.10 -16.38 13.02
CA GLU A 481 -3.92 -15.18 12.84
C GLU A 481 -5.15 -15.17 13.77
N ARG A 482 -5.81 -16.31 13.98
CA ARG A 482 -6.96 -16.40 14.88
C ARG A 482 -6.55 -16.38 16.36
N ALA A 483 -5.42 -17.01 16.67
CA ALA A 483 -4.79 -16.92 17.98
C ALA A 483 -4.39 -15.49 18.35
N GLU A 484 -4.01 -14.66 17.37
CA GLU A 484 -3.69 -13.24 17.57
C GLU A 484 -4.88 -12.49 18.19
N GLN A 485 -6.08 -12.69 17.65
CA GLN A 485 -7.29 -12.02 18.10
C GLN A 485 -7.66 -12.41 19.54
N LYS A 486 -7.67 -13.71 19.86
CA LYS A 486 -7.92 -14.20 21.22
C LYS A 486 -6.85 -13.75 22.22
N CYS A 487 -5.58 -13.65 21.79
CA CYS A 487 -4.49 -13.13 22.62
C CYS A 487 -4.70 -11.64 22.97
N ARG A 488 -5.23 -10.85 22.04
CA ARG A 488 -5.56 -9.43 22.28
C ARG A 488 -6.71 -9.28 23.28
N GLU A 489 -7.77 -10.09 23.13
CA GLU A 489 -8.92 -10.13 24.06
C GLU A 489 -8.48 -10.49 25.49
N GLU A 490 -7.65 -11.52 25.63
CA GLU A 490 -7.13 -11.94 26.93
C GLU A 490 -6.32 -10.82 27.62
N ILE A 491 -5.47 -10.12 26.86
CA ILE A 491 -4.67 -8.99 27.40
C ILE A 491 -5.56 -7.81 27.77
N HIS A 492 -6.65 -7.59 27.03
CA HIS A 492 -7.66 -6.60 27.38
C HIS A 492 -8.34 -6.96 28.70
N LEU A 493 -8.75 -8.23 28.89
CA LEU A 493 -9.33 -8.73 30.15
C LEU A 493 -8.37 -8.59 31.33
N CYS A 494 -7.08 -8.86 31.14
CA CYS A 494 -6.06 -8.58 32.17
C CYS A 494 -6.08 -7.10 32.59
N GLY A 495 -6.31 -6.19 31.64
CA GLY A 495 -6.49 -4.76 31.90
C GLY A 495 -7.74 -4.45 32.72
N VAL A 496 -8.90 -4.98 32.31
CA VAL A 496 -10.20 -4.78 32.98
C VAL A 496 -10.14 -5.25 34.43
N HIS A 497 -9.55 -6.44 34.66
CA HIS A 497 -9.47 -7.04 35.98
C HIS A 497 -8.24 -6.59 36.81
N LYS A 498 -7.49 -5.58 36.34
CA LYS A 498 -6.33 -5.00 37.03
C LYS A 498 -5.30 -6.05 37.44
N ILE A 499 -5.05 -7.02 36.57
CA ILE A 499 -3.97 -8.00 36.69
C ILE A 499 -2.66 -7.29 36.37
N GLU A 500 -1.63 -7.46 37.21
CA GLU A 500 -0.32 -6.85 36.96
C GLU A 500 0.32 -7.44 35.70
N PHE A 501 0.67 -6.56 34.77
CA PHE A 501 1.18 -6.91 33.45
C PHE A 501 2.14 -5.79 33.01
N ASP A 502 3.20 -6.12 32.27
CA ASP A 502 4.11 -5.10 31.77
C ASP A 502 3.38 -4.06 30.90
N GLN A 503 3.47 -2.79 31.29
CA GLN A 503 2.72 -1.71 30.67
C GLN A 503 3.20 -1.40 29.25
N GLU A 504 4.49 -1.58 28.96
CA GLU A 504 5.06 -1.39 27.61
C GLU A 504 4.56 -2.50 26.67
N ARG A 505 4.47 -3.74 27.15
CA ARG A 505 3.88 -4.89 26.45
C ARG A 505 2.39 -4.68 26.21
N LYS A 506 1.65 -4.23 27.22
CA LYS A 506 0.24 -3.85 27.10
C LYS A 506 0.08 -2.73 26.07
N ASN A 507 0.99 -1.75 26.06
CA ASN A 507 0.98 -0.68 25.06
C ASN A 507 1.20 -1.22 23.64
N MET A 508 2.17 -2.12 23.46
CA MET A 508 2.51 -2.74 22.17
C MET A 508 1.42 -3.67 21.62
N ILE A 509 0.81 -4.49 22.49
CA ILE A 509 -0.16 -5.49 22.05
C ILE A 509 -1.53 -4.84 21.82
N LEU A 510 -1.87 -3.82 22.59
CA LEU A 510 -3.04 -3.02 22.30
C LEU A 510 -2.81 -2.09 21.11
N ILE A 511 -1.73 -2.11 20.31
CA ILE A 511 -1.52 -1.12 19.21
C ILE A 511 -2.65 -1.02 18.17
N LYS A 512 -3.47 -2.07 17.96
CA LYS A 512 -4.73 -1.94 17.18
C LYS A 512 -5.82 -1.12 17.90
N LEU A 513 -5.71 -0.98 19.22
CA LEU A 513 -6.55 -0.22 20.16
C LEU A 513 -5.84 1.03 20.74
N LYS A 514 -4.51 1.15 20.65
CA LYS A 514 -3.65 2.20 21.25
C LYS A 514 -2.99 3.13 20.24
N ASN A 515 -3.56 3.25 19.06
CA ASN A 515 -3.59 4.57 18.47
C ASN A 515 -4.64 5.36 19.27
N LEU A 516 -4.21 5.92 20.41
CA LEU A 516 -4.73 7.18 20.95
C LEU A 516 -3.74 8.30 20.57
N GLU A 517 -2.99 8.16 19.46
CA GLU A 517 -1.91 9.09 19.15
C GLU A 517 -2.51 10.44 18.71
N LEU A 518 -3.63 10.43 17.99
CA LEU A 518 -4.24 11.67 17.52
C LEU A 518 -4.87 12.45 18.67
N ILE A 519 -5.72 11.82 19.48
CA ILE A 519 -6.41 12.51 20.58
C ILE A 519 -5.42 12.86 21.70
N SER A 520 -4.52 11.95 22.10
CA SER A 520 -3.54 12.25 23.15
C SER A 520 -2.56 13.37 22.76
N ARG A 521 -2.09 13.37 21.49
CA ARG A 521 -1.27 14.46 20.95
C ARG A 521 -2.06 15.76 20.85
N ALA A 522 -3.34 15.71 20.49
CA ALA A 522 -4.22 16.87 20.52
C ALA A 522 -4.36 17.43 21.94
N CYS A 523 -4.62 16.60 22.96
CA CYS A 523 -4.68 17.02 24.36
C CYS A 523 -3.38 17.71 24.81
N ASN A 524 -2.23 17.10 24.55
CA ASN A 524 -0.93 17.69 24.90
C ASN A 524 -0.69 19.06 24.24
N ASN A 525 -1.04 19.17 22.95
CA ASN A 525 -0.90 20.44 22.23
C ASN A 525 -1.96 21.47 22.65
N TYR A 526 -3.11 21.04 23.15
CA TYR A 526 -4.18 21.94 23.60
C TYR A 526 -3.78 22.62 24.91
N ARG A 527 -3.09 21.89 25.81
CA ARG A 527 -2.46 22.48 26.99
C ARG A 527 -1.42 23.54 26.61
N ASN A 528 -0.62 23.30 25.57
CA ASN A 528 0.33 24.29 25.05
C ASN A 528 -0.35 25.52 24.44
N LEU A 529 -1.49 25.33 23.76
CA LEU A 529 -2.34 26.42 23.27
C LEU A 529 -2.85 27.28 24.43
N GLU A 530 -3.35 26.67 25.51
CA GLU A 530 -3.80 27.38 26.70
C GLU A 530 -2.66 28.13 27.41
N LEU A 531 -1.45 27.56 27.48
CA LEU A 531 -0.26 28.27 27.97
C LEU A 531 0.06 29.49 27.10
N SER A 532 0.01 29.34 25.78
CA SER A 532 0.25 30.45 24.83
C SER A 532 -0.79 31.56 24.99
N ARG A 533 -2.06 31.19 25.21
CA ARG A 533 -3.16 32.14 25.51
C ARG A 533 -2.91 32.88 26.82
N ASN A 534 -2.45 32.18 27.87
CA ASN A 534 -2.12 32.83 29.15
C ASN A 534 -1.06 33.92 28.98
N THR A 535 -0.02 33.66 28.17
CA THR A 535 1.04 34.64 27.87
C THR A 535 0.55 35.80 27.01
N ILE A 536 -0.15 35.51 25.91
CA ILE A 536 -0.55 36.52 24.91
C ILE A 536 -1.65 37.45 25.45
N PHE A 537 -2.63 36.89 26.16
CA PHE A 537 -3.74 37.67 26.69
C PHE A 537 -3.50 38.19 28.12
N ASN A 538 -2.36 37.84 28.73
CA ASN A 538 -2.01 38.17 30.12
C ASN A 538 -3.16 37.84 31.08
N ARG A 539 -3.60 36.58 31.07
CA ARG A 539 -4.70 36.08 31.91
C ARG A 539 -4.28 36.17 33.38
N SER A 540 -4.73 37.23 34.07
CA SER A 540 -4.73 37.31 35.53
C SER A 540 -6.11 36.94 36.07
N GLU A 541 -6.20 36.45 37.30
CA GLU A 541 -7.49 36.12 37.96
C GLU A 541 -8.50 37.30 37.96
N ASN A 542 -8.01 38.54 37.76
CA ASN A 542 -8.82 39.75 37.74
C ASN A 542 -9.44 40.14 36.38
N ARG A 543 -9.23 39.39 35.29
CA ARG A 543 -9.82 39.71 33.95
C ARG A 543 -11.24 39.20 33.72
N ILE A 544 -11.76 38.32 34.58
CA ILE A 544 -13.11 37.75 34.45
C ILE A 544 -14.21 38.83 34.53
N ASN A 545 -13.90 39.98 35.16
CA ASN A 545 -14.82 41.11 35.31
C ASN A 545 -14.74 42.15 34.18
N VAL A 546 -13.97 41.89 33.11
CA VAL A 546 -13.86 42.81 31.97
C VAL A 546 -14.95 42.46 30.96
N GLU A 547 -15.82 43.42 30.66
CA GLU A 547 -16.87 43.24 29.64
C GLU A 547 -16.43 43.75 28.26
N LEU A 548 -16.42 42.86 27.28
CA LEU A 548 -16.04 43.15 25.90
C LEU A 548 -17.25 43.51 25.05
N ASP A 549 -17.06 44.47 24.15
CA ASP A 549 -17.98 44.72 23.06
C ASP A 549 -17.61 43.97 21.77
N LEU A 550 -18.40 44.09 20.71
CA LEU A 550 -18.18 43.36 19.46
C LEU A 550 -16.80 43.60 18.85
N ARG A 551 -16.27 44.83 18.94
CA ARG A 551 -14.98 45.18 18.34
C ARG A 551 -13.84 44.52 19.10
N ASP A 552 -13.87 44.62 20.42
CA ASP A 552 -12.83 44.06 21.28
C ASP A 552 -12.87 42.54 21.25
N PHE A 553 -14.07 41.95 21.33
CA PHE A 553 -14.28 40.50 21.21
C PHE A 553 -13.78 39.96 19.86
N ALA A 554 -14.16 40.60 18.74
CA ALA A 554 -13.69 40.19 17.42
C ALA A 554 -12.16 40.30 17.28
N SER A 555 -11.54 41.29 17.93
CA SER A 555 -10.09 41.46 17.92
C SER A 555 -9.36 40.34 18.67
N GLU A 556 -9.90 39.91 19.82
CA GLU A 556 -9.36 38.77 20.56
C GLU A 556 -9.50 37.45 19.80
N ILE A 557 -10.68 37.20 19.21
CA ILE A 557 -10.91 36.02 18.37
C ILE A 557 -9.93 35.98 17.19
N MET A 558 -9.70 37.11 16.51
CA MET A 558 -8.76 37.16 15.37
C MET A 558 -7.30 36.89 15.76
N LEU A 559 -6.90 37.22 16.99
CA LEU A 559 -5.59 36.84 17.52
C LEU A 559 -5.55 35.35 17.84
N ASP A 560 -6.60 34.83 18.46
CA ASP A 560 -6.71 33.44 18.86
C ASP A 560 -6.75 32.47 17.68
N VAL A 561 -7.40 32.85 16.58
CA VAL A 561 -7.43 32.08 15.32
C VAL A 561 -6.02 31.75 14.80
N LYS A 562 -5.03 32.63 15.03
CA LYS A 562 -3.63 32.34 14.67
C LYS A 562 -3.02 31.25 15.55
N LEU A 563 -3.38 31.23 16.82
CA LEU A 563 -2.95 30.22 17.78
C LEU A 563 -3.63 28.88 17.51
N GLN A 564 -4.93 28.88 17.22
CA GLN A 564 -5.69 27.71 16.77
C GLN A 564 -5.08 27.10 15.50
N TYR A 565 -4.71 27.92 14.51
CA TYR A 565 -4.03 27.44 13.31
C TYR A 565 -2.70 26.76 13.65
N LYS A 566 -1.91 27.37 14.56
CA LYS A 566 -0.63 26.81 14.98
C LYS A 566 -0.82 25.50 15.77
N PHE A 567 -1.85 25.43 16.60
CA PHE A 567 -2.25 24.20 17.26
C PHE A 567 -2.53 23.10 16.23
N CYS A 568 -3.31 23.36 15.18
CA CYS A 568 -3.62 22.35 14.16
C CYS A 568 -2.35 21.79 13.52
N GLU A 569 -1.35 22.64 13.24
CA GLU A 569 -0.06 22.19 12.70
C GLU A 569 0.75 21.30 13.65
N LEU A 570 0.58 21.46 14.96
CA LEU A 570 1.35 20.71 15.97
C LEU A 570 0.61 19.45 16.44
N ALA A 571 -0.72 19.53 16.53
CA ALA A 571 -1.59 18.44 16.95
C ALA A 571 -1.77 17.38 15.86
N PHE A 572 -1.76 17.79 14.58
CA PHE A 572 -2.01 16.91 13.44
C PHE A 572 -0.89 17.07 12.38
N PRO A 573 0.08 16.14 12.31
CA PRO A 573 1.11 16.08 11.26
C PRO A 573 0.51 16.07 9.85
N GLU A 574 -0.66 15.45 9.70
CA GLU A 574 -1.40 15.41 8.44
C GLU A 574 -1.85 16.81 8.02
N PHE A 575 -2.26 17.65 8.98
CA PHE A 575 -2.54 19.06 8.72
C PHE A 575 -1.26 19.81 8.37
N HIS A 576 -0.15 19.57 9.08
CA HIS A 576 1.15 20.18 8.80
C HIS A 576 1.62 19.96 7.36
N ASN A 577 1.40 18.75 6.83
CA ASN A 577 1.82 18.30 5.51
C ASN A 577 0.89 18.75 4.37
N LEU A 578 -0.24 19.39 4.67
CA LEU A 578 -1.15 19.91 3.65
C LEU A 578 -0.53 21.07 2.86
N THR A 579 -0.99 21.23 1.61
CA THR A 579 -0.65 22.42 0.83
C THR A 579 -1.20 23.68 1.50
N PRO A 580 -0.59 24.86 1.30
CA PRO A 580 -1.10 26.11 1.87
C PRO A 580 -2.57 26.40 1.50
N GLN A 581 -2.99 25.96 0.31
CA GLN A 581 -4.36 26.11 -0.15
C GLN A 581 -5.32 25.19 0.62
N ASP A 582 -4.95 23.92 0.81
CA ASP A 582 -5.75 22.93 1.54
C ASP A 582 -5.86 23.27 3.02
N LYS A 583 -4.74 23.69 3.66
CA LYS A 583 -4.74 24.22 5.03
C LYS A 583 -5.74 25.35 5.19
N LYS A 584 -5.78 26.27 4.22
CA LYS A 584 -6.70 27.40 4.24
C LYS A 584 -8.16 26.96 4.11
N VAL A 585 -8.46 26.04 3.20
CA VAL A 585 -9.83 25.53 2.98
C VAL A 585 -10.36 24.82 4.22
N ILE A 586 -9.62 23.85 4.75
CA ILE A 586 -10.09 23.03 5.87
C ILE A 586 -10.21 23.85 7.16
N PHE A 587 -9.20 24.67 7.46
CA PHE A 587 -9.21 25.51 8.66
C PHE A 587 -10.29 26.58 8.60
N TYR A 588 -10.51 27.21 7.44
CA TYR A 588 -11.53 28.25 7.29
C TYR A 588 -12.95 27.70 7.50
N ASN A 589 -13.23 26.48 7.01
CA ASN A 589 -14.52 25.85 7.23
C ASN A 589 -14.70 25.42 8.70
N CYS A 590 -13.65 24.92 9.36
CA CYS A 590 -13.70 24.50 10.77
C CYS A 590 -13.72 25.65 11.79
N CYS A 591 -13.08 26.78 11.49
CA CYS A 591 -12.81 27.84 12.46
C CYS A 591 -14.07 28.35 13.19
N ILE A 592 -15.18 28.54 12.50
CA ILE A 592 -16.44 28.99 13.14
C ILE A 592 -16.96 27.93 14.11
N ARG A 593 -16.94 26.66 13.71
CA ARG A 593 -17.39 25.55 14.56
C ARG A 593 -16.51 25.39 15.80
N TRP A 594 -15.19 25.55 15.64
CA TRP A 594 -14.28 25.60 16.80
C TRP A 594 -14.73 26.69 17.77
N ASN A 595 -14.82 27.94 17.32
CA ASN A 595 -15.11 29.06 18.22
C ASN A 595 -16.47 28.87 18.93
N ILE A 596 -17.49 28.35 18.24
CA ILE A 596 -18.77 27.98 18.87
C ILE A 596 -18.59 26.92 19.96
N PHE A 597 -17.83 25.86 19.66
CA PHE A 597 -17.57 24.79 20.62
C PHE A 597 -16.75 25.28 21.82
N GLU A 598 -15.78 26.17 21.61
CA GLU A 598 -14.96 26.72 22.69
C GLU A 598 -15.75 27.56 23.68
N LEU A 599 -16.81 28.25 23.24
CA LEU A 599 -17.72 28.95 24.13
C LEU A 599 -18.30 28.00 25.19
N SER A 600 -18.67 26.77 24.80
CA SER A 600 -19.14 25.76 25.77
C SER A 600 -18.03 25.28 26.71
N ILE A 601 -16.79 25.12 26.24
CA ILE A 601 -15.65 24.74 27.09
C ILE A 601 -15.43 25.81 28.17
N TYR A 602 -15.43 27.09 27.80
CA TYR A 602 -15.24 28.18 28.76
C TYR A 602 -16.44 28.34 29.70
N SER A 603 -17.67 28.19 29.21
CA SER A 603 -18.87 28.19 30.06
C SER A 603 -18.85 27.05 31.10
N THR A 604 -18.39 25.86 30.75
CA THR A 604 -18.17 24.75 31.69
C THR A 604 -17.07 25.09 32.69
N LYS A 605 -15.94 25.64 32.23
CA LYS A 605 -14.79 25.99 33.07
C LYS A 605 -15.12 27.05 34.12
N TYR A 606 -15.91 28.06 33.77
CA TYR A 606 -16.28 29.16 34.66
C TYR A 606 -17.67 29.00 35.31
N ASN A 607 -18.36 27.90 35.02
CA ASN A 607 -19.71 27.58 35.51
C ASN A 607 -20.72 28.72 35.28
N ASN A 608 -20.74 29.28 34.07
CA ASN A 608 -21.65 30.36 33.68
C ASN A 608 -22.18 30.15 32.26
N THR A 609 -23.50 30.03 32.15
CA THR A 609 -24.24 29.76 30.91
C THR A 609 -25.04 30.96 30.40
N THR A 610 -24.81 32.16 30.95
CA THR A 610 -25.59 33.37 30.64
C THR A 610 -24.80 34.42 29.86
N GLN A 611 -23.47 34.29 29.81
CA GLN A 611 -22.55 35.18 29.12
C GLN A 611 -21.53 34.37 28.33
N PHE A 612 -21.07 34.91 27.20
CA PHE A 612 -19.99 34.32 26.43
C PHE A 612 -18.64 34.75 27.00
N TYR A 613 -17.69 33.84 27.01
CA TYR A 613 -16.31 34.11 27.38
C TYR A 613 -15.43 34.23 26.14
N SER A 614 -14.52 35.19 26.15
CA SER A 614 -13.49 35.28 25.12
C SER A 614 -12.29 34.38 25.46
N PRO A 615 -11.37 34.14 24.51
CA PRO A 615 -10.12 33.44 24.77
C PRO A 615 -9.23 34.12 25.84
N SER A 616 -9.44 35.40 26.18
CA SER A 616 -8.74 36.04 27.30
C SER A 616 -9.37 35.77 28.67
N GLY A 617 -10.54 35.12 28.71
CA GLY A 617 -11.32 34.90 29.92
C GLY A 617 -12.22 36.08 30.30
N ALA A 618 -12.28 37.13 29.49
CA ALA A 618 -13.22 38.24 29.64
C ALA A 618 -14.63 37.83 29.19
N VAL A 619 -15.67 38.49 29.68
CA VAL A 619 -17.07 38.21 29.32
C VAL A 619 -17.59 39.19 28.28
N THR A 620 -18.55 38.78 27.47
CA THR A 620 -19.24 39.71 26.56
C THR A 620 -20.24 40.59 27.32
N LYS A 621 -20.37 41.86 26.90
CA LYS A 621 -21.52 42.69 27.29
C LYS A 621 -22.84 42.01 26.91
N PRO A 622 -23.96 42.37 27.58
CA PRO A 622 -25.30 41.94 27.14
C PRO A 622 -25.55 42.28 25.66
N VAL A 623 -26.34 41.45 24.98
CA VAL A 623 -26.58 41.49 23.52
C VAL A 623 -26.78 42.92 22.98
N ARG A 624 -27.53 43.76 23.68
CA ARG A 624 -27.78 45.15 23.27
C ARG A 624 -26.52 46.01 23.29
N GLU A 625 -25.80 46.03 24.42
CA GLU A 625 -24.57 46.83 24.54
C GLU A 625 -23.41 46.27 23.71
N PHE A 626 -23.39 44.95 23.49
CA PHE A 626 -22.35 44.26 22.72
C PHE A 626 -22.27 44.77 21.28
N TYR A 627 -23.40 44.88 20.58
CA TYR A 627 -23.41 45.36 19.19
C TYR A 627 -23.51 46.88 19.07
N LYS A 628 -24.13 47.56 20.04
CA LYS A 628 -24.43 49.01 19.96
C LYS A 628 -23.18 49.88 19.85
N SER A 629 -22.05 49.46 20.40
CA SER A 629 -20.80 50.24 20.34
C SER A 629 -20.06 50.11 19.00
N ASP A 630 -20.46 49.19 18.11
CA ASP A 630 -19.77 48.98 16.85
C ASP A 630 -20.40 49.81 15.69
N PRO A 631 -19.64 50.73 15.07
CA PRO A 631 -20.14 51.59 14.00
C PRO A 631 -20.53 50.84 12.71
N ARG A 632 -20.19 49.55 12.58
CA ARG A 632 -20.63 48.70 11.46
C ARG A 632 -22.08 48.25 11.61
N VAL A 633 -22.60 48.19 12.82
CA VAL A 633 -23.97 47.78 13.10
C VAL A 633 -24.89 48.99 12.97
N LYS A 634 -25.64 49.05 11.87
CA LYS A 634 -26.57 50.15 11.57
C LYS A 634 -27.99 49.88 12.08
N LEU A 635 -28.10 49.31 13.27
CA LEU A 635 -29.38 48.95 13.89
C LEU A 635 -29.55 49.76 15.18
N SER A 636 -30.78 50.17 15.48
CA SER A 636 -31.14 50.77 16.76
C SER A 636 -31.05 49.74 17.89
N GLY A 637 -31.02 50.21 19.14
CA GLY A 637 -30.89 49.30 20.30
C GLY A 637 -32.04 48.30 20.45
N GLU A 638 -33.24 48.62 19.96
CA GLU A 638 -34.40 47.72 19.96
C GLU A 638 -34.27 46.68 18.83
N GLU A 639 -33.93 47.12 17.61
CA GLU A 639 -33.69 46.24 16.47
C GLU A 639 -32.54 45.25 16.73
N ILE A 640 -31.48 45.66 17.44
CA ILE A 640 -30.38 44.77 17.86
C ILE A 640 -30.92 43.62 18.72
N THR A 641 -31.81 43.92 19.66
CA THR A 641 -32.35 42.91 20.58
C THR A 641 -33.31 41.97 19.85
N GLU A 642 -34.10 42.49 18.91
CA GLU A 642 -35.01 41.70 18.08
C GLU A 642 -34.28 40.76 17.12
N VAL A 643 -33.20 41.23 16.50
CA VAL A 643 -32.43 40.46 15.50
C VAL A 643 -31.48 39.46 16.17
N PHE A 644 -30.68 39.90 17.14
CA PHE A 644 -29.59 39.08 17.70
C PHE A 644 -29.98 38.35 18.99
N GLY A 645 -30.97 38.85 19.74
CA GLY A 645 -31.45 38.21 20.97
C GLY A 645 -31.90 36.75 20.77
N PRO A 646 -32.71 36.43 19.74
CA PRO A 646 -33.08 35.05 19.44
C PRO A 646 -31.90 34.14 19.07
N ILE A 647 -30.85 34.70 18.45
CA ILE A 647 -29.64 33.96 18.08
C ILE A 647 -28.85 33.60 19.35
N TRP A 648 -28.61 34.58 20.23
CA TRP A 648 -27.95 34.35 21.52
C TRP A 648 -28.69 33.34 22.37
N ARG A 649 -30.02 33.48 22.49
CA ARG A 649 -30.86 32.53 23.23
C ARG A 649 -30.71 31.11 22.68
N PHE A 650 -30.66 30.95 21.35
CA PHE A 650 -30.44 29.64 20.75
C PHE A 650 -29.06 29.06 21.11
N HIS A 651 -28.00 29.86 21.06
CA HIS A 651 -26.66 29.40 21.44
C HIS A 651 -26.62 28.93 22.91
N PHE A 652 -27.21 29.69 23.83
CA PHE A 652 -27.23 29.31 25.25
C PHE A 652 -28.13 28.10 25.52
N GLU A 653 -29.37 28.09 25.01
CA GLU A 653 -30.36 27.05 25.35
C GLU A 653 -30.20 25.75 24.56
N LYS A 654 -29.71 25.81 23.31
CA LYS A 654 -29.69 24.66 22.39
C LYS A 654 -28.30 24.11 22.12
N VAL A 655 -27.24 24.80 22.54
CA VAL A 655 -25.86 24.38 22.29
C VAL A 655 -25.07 24.37 23.59
N ILE A 656 -24.85 25.52 24.23
CA ILE A 656 -24.02 25.62 25.43
C ILE A 656 -24.63 24.84 26.61
N GLY A 657 -25.92 25.02 26.88
CA GLY A 657 -26.61 24.31 27.98
C GLY A 657 -26.42 22.79 27.92
N PRO A 658 -26.83 22.13 26.82
CA PRO A 658 -26.60 20.69 26.64
C PRO A 658 -25.14 20.26 26.75
N LEU A 659 -24.19 21.02 26.17
CA LEU A 659 -22.76 20.68 26.22
C LEU A 659 -22.17 20.82 27.64
N VAL A 660 -22.64 21.80 28.42
CA VAL A 660 -22.24 21.96 29.83
C VAL A 660 -22.81 20.84 30.70
N GLU A 661 -24.03 20.36 30.41
CA GLU A 661 -24.66 19.24 31.11
C GLU A 661 -23.90 17.92 30.88
N LEU A 662 -23.37 17.70 29.68
CA LEU A 662 -22.59 16.50 29.34
C LEU A 662 -21.26 16.40 30.10
N LYS A 663 -20.71 17.55 30.57
CA LYS A 663 -19.43 17.61 31.31
C LYS A 663 -18.31 16.83 30.61
N LEU A 664 -18.11 17.15 29.33
CA LEU A 664 -17.09 16.52 28.50
C LEU A 664 -15.70 16.72 29.10
N ASP A 665 -14.92 15.65 29.18
CA ASP A 665 -13.53 15.72 29.62
C ASP A 665 -12.59 16.17 28.48
N GLU A 666 -11.30 16.28 28.80
CA GLU A 666 -10.30 16.76 27.83
C GLU A 666 -10.18 15.85 26.59
N VAL A 667 -10.33 14.52 26.76
CA VAL A 667 -10.22 13.54 25.67
C VAL A 667 -11.44 13.66 24.76
N GLU A 668 -12.64 13.68 25.34
CA GLU A 668 -13.90 13.86 24.62
C GLU A 668 -13.90 15.19 23.84
N ASN A 669 -13.45 16.28 24.48
CA ASN A 669 -13.34 17.60 23.84
C ASN A 669 -12.38 17.58 22.64
N MET A 670 -11.21 16.95 22.77
CA MET A 670 -10.24 16.89 21.68
C MET A 670 -10.65 15.94 20.57
N ALA A 671 -11.37 14.86 20.90
CA ALA A 671 -11.99 13.99 19.92
C ALA A 671 -13.01 14.76 19.07
N LEU A 672 -13.95 15.47 19.71
CA LEU A 672 -14.93 16.31 19.01
C LEU A 672 -14.26 17.38 18.17
N PHE A 673 -13.23 18.04 18.70
CA PHE A 673 -12.45 18.98 17.92
C PHE A 673 -11.85 18.34 16.66
N GLY A 674 -11.19 17.18 16.80
CA GLY A 674 -10.62 16.47 15.67
C GLY A 674 -11.69 16.08 14.63
N LEU A 675 -12.88 15.67 15.07
CA LEU A 675 -14.01 15.37 14.19
C LEU A 675 -14.52 16.62 13.45
N LEU A 676 -14.57 17.78 14.12
CA LEU A 676 -14.90 19.06 13.49
C LEU A 676 -13.82 19.49 12.49
N LEU A 677 -12.54 19.33 12.80
CA LEU A 677 -11.45 19.72 11.90
C LEU A 677 -11.46 18.90 10.60
N TRP A 678 -11.62 17.58 10.73
CA TRP A 678 -11.52 16.64 9.61
C TRP A 678 -12.87 16.30 8.99
N ASP A 679 -13.82 17.23 8.95
CA ASP A 679 -15.13 17.01 8.32
C ASP A 679 -15.02 16.92 6.78
N PRO A 680 -15.34 15.76 6.16
CA PRO A 680 -15.36 15.61 4.71
C PRO A 680 -16.52 16.37 4.04
N GLY A 681 -17.51 16.84 4.80
CA GLY A 681 -18.65 17.63 4.32
C GLY A 681 -18.33 19.10 3.99
N TYR A 682 -17.10 19.56 4.27
CA TYR A 682 -16.74 20.94 4.00
C TYR A 682 -16.73 21.30 2.50
N ALA A 683 -17.16 22.52 2.22
CA ALA A 683 -17.18 23.03 0.86
C ALA A 683 -15.76 23.30 0.34
N ASN A 684 -15.53 22.97 -0.94
CA ASN A 684 -14.28 23.19 -1.68
C ASN A 684 -13.09 22.30 -1.28
N LEU A 685 -13.32 21.15 -0.65
CA LEU A 685 -12.28 20.13 -0.49
C LEU A 685 -11.92 19.51 -1.85
N SER A 686 -10.64 19.22 -2.07
CA SER A 686 -10.23 18.32 -3.15
C SER A 686 -10.63 16.88 -2.82
N VAL A 687 -10.73 16.01 -3.81
CA VAL A 687 -11.07 14.59 -3.60
C VAL A 687 -10.07 13.93 -2.65
N GLU A 688 -8.77 14.16 -2.89
CA GLU A 688 -7.68 13.65 -2.05
C GLU A 688 -7.77 14.18 -0.60
N LEU A 689 -8.11 15.47 -0.41
CA LEU A 689 -8.26 16.04 0.92
C LEU A 689 -9.50 15.50 1.64
N ALA A 690 -10.61 15.28 0.93
CA ALA A 690 -11.83 14.69 1.49
C ALA A 690 -11.62 13.24 1.92
N GLU A 691 -10.88 12.45 1.13
CA GLU A 691 -10.47 11.08 1.51
C GLU A 691 -9.58 11.09 2.76
N ARG A 692 -8.64 12.04 2.84
CA ARG A 692 -7.79 12.22 4.02
C ARG A 692 -8.59 12.62 5.27
N CYS A 693 -9.55 13.54 5.13
CA CYS A 693 -10.51 13.89 6.19
C CYS A 693 -11.28 12.66 6.69
N HIS A 694 -11.79 11.85 5.76
CA HIS A 694 -12.54 10.63 6.09
C HIS A 694 -11.68 9.62 6.85
N ALA A 695 -10.44 9.38 6.40
CA ALA A 695 -9.50 8.49 7.08
C ALA A 695 -9.21 8.95 8.51
N LEU A 696 -8.94 10.25 8.71
CA LEU A 696 -8.63 10.81 10.03
C LEU A 696 -9.83 10.81 10.97
N ARG A 697 -11.03 11.11 10.49
CA ARG A 697 -12.26 10.94 11.30
C ARG A 697 -12.46 9.50 11.74
N LYS A 698 -12.24 8.53 10.85
CA LYS A 698 -12.36 7.10 11.19
C LYS A 698 -11.36 6.70 12.28
N MET A 699 -10.14 7.24 12.23
CA MET A 699 -9.16 7.04 13.28
C MET A 699 -9.66 7.63 14.61
N ILE A 700 -10.05 8.92 14.63
CA ILE A 700 -10.53 9.60 15.84
C ILE A 700 -11.75 8.91 16.46
N LEU A 701 -12.71 8.46 15.65
CA LEU A 701 -13.89 7.72 16.13
C LEU A 701 -13.52 6.38 16.78
N ARG A 702 -12.51 5.69 16.24
CA ARG A 702 -11.96 4.47 16.84
C ARG A 702 -11.24 4.77 18.15
N GLU A 703 -10.38 5.79 18.15
CA GLU A 703 -9.67 6.24 19.36
C GLU A 703 -10.66 6.59 20.49
N LEU A 704 -11.72 7.34 20.17
CA LEU A 704 -12.76 7.72 21.11
C LEU A 704 -13.57 6.50 21.59
N LYS A 705 -13.89 5.54 20.73
CA LYS A 705 -14.60 4.31 21.12
C LYS A 705 -13.79 3.49 22.13
N VAL A 706 -12.49 3.31 21.87
CA VAL A 706 -11.59 2.63 22.81
C VAL A 706 -11.52 3.37 24.14
N TYR A 707 -11.46 4.70 24.12
CA TYR A 707 -11.48 5.50 25.35
C TYR A 707 -12.68 5.16 26.25
N TYR A 708 -13.89 5.03 25.68
CA TYR A 708 -15.08 4.68 26.46
C TYR A 708 -15.12 3.22 26.92
N GLU A 709 -14.61 2.29 26.10
CA GLU A 709 -14.46 0.87 26.47
C GLU A 709 -13.50 0.71 27.65
N GLU A 710 -12.44 1.53 27.75
CA GLU A 710 -11.47 1.49 28.85
C GLU A 710 -11.95 2.13 30.16
N HIS A 711 -12.92 3.05 30.11
CA HIS A 711 -13.36 3.85 31.28
C HIS A 711 -14.70 3.39 31.90
N ASP A 712 -15.20 2.20 31.51
CA ASP A 712 -16.44 1.57 32.05
C ASP A 712 -17.64 2.55 32.08
N THR A 713 -17.79 3.27 30.98
CA THR A 713 -18.82 4.30 30.81
C THR A 713 -20.06 3.69 30.16
N ASN A 714 -21.25 4.22 30.50
CA ASN A 714 -22.51 3.82 29.85
C ASN A 714 -22.36 3.91 28.32
N PRO A 715 -22.67 2.85 27.54
CA PRO A 715 -22.62 2.86 26.08
C PRO A 715 -23.34 4.05 25.43
N GLY A 716 -24.36 4.60 26.09
CA GLY A 716 -25.07 5.81 25.65
C GLY A 716 -24.19 7.07 25.58
N ARG A 717 -23.17 7.21 26.43
CA ARG A 717 -22.31 8.40 26.51
C ARG A 717 -21.51 8.64 25.23
N TYR A 718 -21.07 7.56 24.56
CA TYR A 718 -20.40 7.67 23.25
C TYR A 718 -21.30 8.39 22.23
N PHE A 719 -22.56 7.99 22.15
CA PHE A 719 -23.52 8.58 21.24
C PHE A 719 -23.93 9.99 21.64
N GLU A 720 -24.16 10.24 22.94
CA GLU A 720 -24.43 11.59 23.47
C GLU A 720 -23.30 12.58 23.16
N THR A 721 -22.05 12.13 23.26
CA THR A 721 -20.89 12.93 22.87
C THR A 721 -20.88 13.19 21.37
N LEU A 722 -21.15 12.20 20.52
CA LEU A 722 -21.22 12.43 19.07
C LEU A 722 -22.38 13.34 18.64
N ASP A 723 -23.52 13.27 19.33
CA ASP A 723 -24.68 14.14 19.09
C ASP A 723 -24.36 15.63 19.30
N SER A 724 -23.32 15.94 20.07
CA SER A 724 -22.78 17.30 20.24
C SER A 724 -22.39 17.94 18.91
N LEU A 725 -21.91 17.16 17.94
CA LEU A 725 -21.54 17.67 16.60
C LEU A 725 -22.77 18.28 15.89
N ASN A 726 -23.92 17.62 15.97
CA ASN A 726 -25.17 18.08 15.35
C ASN A 726 -25.65 19.41 15.96
N LEU A 727 -25.41 19.62 17.27
CA LEU A 727 -25.75 20.87 17.95
C LEU A 727 -24.86 22.02 17.45
N ILE A 728 -23.57 21.77 17.28
CA ILE A 728 -22.58 22.75 16.79
C ILE A 728 -22.85 23.10 15.32
N GLU A 729 -23.26 22.15 14.49
CA GLU A 729 -23.61 22.40 13.08
C GLU A 729 -24.84 23.30 12.94
N LYS A 730 -25.91 23.07 13.71
CA LYS A 730 -27.11 23.93 13.70
C LYS A 730 -26.81 25.36 14.17
N SER A 731 -25.81 25.52 15.02
CA SER A 731 -25.31 26.79 15.55
C SER A 731 -24.55 27.59 14.48
N GLU A 732 -23.81 26.90 13.61
CA GLU A 732 -22.95 27.50 12.60
C GLU A 732 -23.73 28.40 11.63
N GLU A 733 -24.89 27.94 11.13
CA GLU A 733 -25.70 28.69 10.17
C GLU A 733 -26.15 30.04 10.74
N LYS A 734 -26.56 30.06 12.02
CA LYS A 734 -26.99 31.28 12.70
C LYS A 734 -25.82 32.24 12.94
N CYS A 735 -24.68 31.71 13.35
CA CYS A 735 -23.46 32.50 13.55
C CYS A 735 -22.97 33.13 12.23
N ARG A 736 -23.02 32.41 11.11
CA ARG A 736 -22.68 32.96 9.79
C ARG A 736 -23.58 34.13 9.40
N ARG A 737 -24.89 34.04 9.68
CA ARG A 737 -25.86 35.11 9.44
C ARG A 737 -25.61 36.33 10.33
N GLU A 738 -25.27 36.10 11.60
CA GLU A 738 -24.88 37.17 12.52
C GLU A 738 -23.63 37.93 12.02
N ILE A 739 -22.60 37.19 11.62
CA ILE A 739 -21.36 37.76 11.08
C ILE A 739 -21.60 38.57 9.80
N GLU A 740 -22.51 38.11 8.93
CA GLU A 740 -22.93 38.83 7.73
C GLU A 740 -23.61 40.16 8.07
N LEU A 741 -24.56 40.14 9.03
CA LEU A 741 -25.30 41.33 9.46
C LEU A 741 -24.40 42.39 10.13
N CYS A 742 -23.36 41.98 10.84
CA CYS A 742 -22.41 42.88 11.48
C CYS A 742 -21.30 43.38 10.54
N GLY A 743 -21.24 42.89 9.29
CA GLY A 743 -20.23 43.30 8.31
C GLY A 743 -18.78 42.97 8.72
N ILE A 744 -18.58 41.97 9.58
CA ILE A 744 -17.28 41.67 10.20
C ILE A 744 -16.31 40.98 9.21
N MET A 745 -16.81 40.36 8.14
CA MET A 745 -16.01 39.58 7.17
C MET A 745 -15.67 40.27 5.85
N SER A 746 -15.45 41.60 5.83
CA SER A 746 -14.94 42.27 4.62
C SER A 746 -13.52 41.86 4.21
N LYS A 747 -12.80 41.06 5.02
CA LYS A 747 -11.46 40.52 4.71
C LYS A 747 -11.39 39.01 4.41
N LEU A 748 -12.52 38.28 4.44
CA LEU A 748 -12.55 36.82 4.21
C LEU A 748 -13.47 36.39 3.05
N THR A 749 -14.03 37.32 2.27
CA THR A 749 -14.85 36.98 1.09
C THR A 749 -14.00 36.53 -0.09
N VAL A 750 -14.41 35.44 -0.75
CA VAL A 750 -13.79 34.98 -2.00
C VAL A 750 -14.28 35.85 -3.16
N SER A 751 -13.36 36.51 -3.84
CA SER A 751 -13.65 37.33 -5.00
C SER A 751 -13.75 36.47 -6.27
N CYS A 752 -14.54 36.92 -7.25
CA CYS A 752 -14.69 36.22 -8.53
C CYS A 752 -13.32 36.06 -9.21
N SER A 753 -12.94 34.83 -9.54
CA SER A 753 -11.64 34.53 -10.17
C SER A 753 -11.47 35.11 -11.58
N VAL A 754 -12.55 35.61 -12.20
CA VAL A 754 -12.54 36.22 -13.54
C VAL A 754 -12.55 37.75 -13.49
N CYS A 755 -13.23 38.35 -12.50
CA CYS A 755 -13.50 39.79 -12.50
C CYS A 755 -13.41 40.48 -11.15
N TYR A 756 -13.04 39.73 -10.12
CA TYR A 756 -12.82 40.18 -8.75
C TYR A 756 -14.04 40.85 -8.09
N CYS A 757 -15.24 40.60 -8.62
CA CYS A 757 -16.48 40.98 -7.97
C CYS A 757 -16.62 40.21 -6.63
N PRO A 758 -16.91 40.89 -5.50
CA PRO A 758 -16.94 40.29 -4.18
C PRO A 758 -18.14 39.34 -3.94
N SER A 759 -19.15 39.38 -4.80
CA SER A 759 -20.29 38.46 -4.77
C SER A 759 -20.09 37.31 -5.77
N ALA A 760 -19.24 36.34 -5.38
CA ALA A 760 -18.91 35.19 -6.22
C ALA A 760 -19.35 33.87 -5.58
N SER A 761 -19.81 32.95 -6.41
CA SER A 761 -20.26 31.60 -6.02
C SER A 761 -19.76 30.60 -7.06
N PHE A 762 -19.84 29.30 -6.76
CA PHE A 762 -19.30 28.30 -7.67
C PHE A 762 -20.21 28.07 -8.89
N HIS A 763 -19.67 28.28 -10.09
CA HIS A 763 -20.38 28.06 -11.34
C HIS A 763 -19.47 27.46 -12.41
N PHE A 764 -19.91 26.37 -13.03
CA PHE A 764 -19.24 25.68 -14.14
C PHE A 764 -17.78 25.26 -13.88
N GLY A 765 -17.37 25.09 -12.63
CA GLY A 765 -16.01 24.65 -12.27
C GLY A 765 -15.10 25.72 -11.65
N ALA A 766 -15.58 26.95 -11.46
CA ALA A 766 -14.81 28.04 -10.86
C ALA A 766 -15.66 28.94 -9.94
N ILE A 767 -15.02 29.63 -8.99
CA ILE A 767 -15.69 30.66 -8.16
C ILE A 767 -15.83 31.94 -8.98
N VAL A 768 -17.04 32.19 -9.47
CA VAL A 768 -17.31 33.32 -10.35
C VAL A 768 -18.61 34.02 -9.98
N CYS A 769 -18.71 35.32 -10.28
CA CYS A 769 -19.97 36.01 -10.10
C CYS A 769 -21.02 35.51 -11.12
N ARG A 770 -22.29 35.68 -10.79
CA ARG A 770 -23.44 35.29 -11.63
C ARG A 770 -23.35 35.82 -13.06
N ALA A 771 -22.76 36.99 -13.26
CA ALA A 771 -22.56 37.60 -14.58
C ALA A 771 -21.55 36.82 -15.44
N CYS A 772 -20.44 36.35 -14.86
CA CYS A 772 -19.43 35.54 -15.56
C CYS A 772 -19.96 34.12 -15.84
N ALA A 773 -20.74 33.55 -14.92
CA ALA A 773 -21.46 32.29 -15.14
C ALA A 773 -22.43 32.36 -16.34
N ALA A 774 -23.29 33.38 -16.36
CA ALA A 774 -24.26 33.56 -17.45
C ALA A 774 -23.60 33.90 -18.80
N PHE A 775 -22.43 34.55 -18.78
CA PHE A 775 -21.63 34.79 -19.98
C PHE A 775 -21.11 33.47 -20.57
N PHE A 776 -20.49 32.61 -19.74
CA PHE A 776 -19.92 31.34 -20.16
C PHE A 776 -20.97 30.36 -20.72
N ARG A 777 -22.13 30.20 -20.04
CA ARG A 777 -23.24 29.36 -20.52
C ARG A 777 -23.77 29.78 -21.89
N ARG A 778 -23.90 31.09 -22.13
CA ARG A 778 -24.38 31.62 -23.42
C ARG A 778 -23.38 31.39 -24.55
N TYR A 779 -22.09 31.42 -24.24
CA TYR A 779 -21.05 31.11 -25.20
C TYR A 779 -21.07 29.62 -25.59
N VAL A 780 -21.17 28.71 -24.61
CA VAL A 780 -21.17 27.26 -24.86
C VAL A 780 -22.40 26.80 -25.65
N ASN A 781 -23.58 27.36 -25.38
CA ASN A 781 -24.83 26.91 -26.00
C ASN A 781 -25.11 27.48 -27.41
N ARG A 782 -24.26 28.37 -27.96
CA ARG A 782 -24.45 28.95 -29.30
C ARG A 782 -23.34 28.51 -30.26
N LYS A 783 -23.69 27.73 -31.29
CA LYS A 783 -22.76 27.21 -32.33
C LYS A 783 -22.21 28.25 -33.34
N LYS A 784 -22.46 29.56 -33.19
CA LYS A 784 -22.03 30.59 -34.16
C LYS A 784 -21.57 31.91 -33.50
N MET A 785 -20.48 31.89 -32.75
CA MET A 785 -19.78 33.13 -32.39
C MET A 785 -18.29 32.98 -32.68
N MET A 786 -17.85 33.34 -33.88
CA MET A 786 -16.44 33.69 -34.10
C MET A 786 -16.19 35.00 -33.36
N VAL A 787 -15.44 34.94 -32.26
CA VAL A 787 -15.11 36.12 -31.46
C VAL A 787 -13.66 36.47 -31.78
N VAL A 788 -13.46 37.52 -32.56
CA VAL A 788 -12.12 38.06 -32.87
C VAL A 788 -11.71 39.01 -31.75
N CYS A 789 -10.43 38.97 -31.36
CA CYS A 789 -9.88 39.93 -30.39
C CYS A 789 -9.91 41.33 -31.00
N SER A 790 -10.50 42.30 -30.30
CA SER A 790 -10.61 43.69 -30.74
C SER A 790 -9.81 44.66 -29.87
N CYS A 791 -8.76 44.17 -29.22
CA CYS A 791 -7.98 44.94 -28.25
C CYS A 791 -6.76 45.61 -28.93
N ASP A 792 -6.92 46.83 -29.44
CA ASP A 792 -5.80 47.76 -29.62
C ASP A 792 -5.51 48.47 -28.29
N LYS A 793 -4.23 48.80 -28.04
CA LYS A 793 -3.68 49.22 -26.74
C LYS A 793 -4.37 50.46 -26.14
N GLU A 794 -5.49 50.29 -25.44
CA GLU A 794 -5.96 51.23 -24.42
C GLU A 794 -6.52 50.50 -23.20
N LYS A 795 -6.07 50.95 -22.02
CA LYS A 795 -6.35 50.39 -20.70
C LYS A 795 -7.35 51.29 -19.97
N ASP A 796 -8.64 50.96 -20.00
CA ASP A 796 -9.53 51.26 -18.86
C ASP A 796 -10.92 50.55 -18.86
N SER A 797 -10.95 49.24 -19.16
CA SER A 797 -12.15 48.42 -18.92
C SER A 797 -11.79 47.13 -18.19
N ARG A 798 -12.63 46.75 -17.20
CA ARG A 798 -12.52 45.47 -16.47
C ARG A 798 -12.46 44.25 -17.41
N TYR A 799 -12.94 44.38 -18.65
CA TYR A 799 -12.72 43.43 -19.75
C TYR A 799 -12.65 44.18 -21.10
N PRO A 800 -11.51 44.18 -21.81
CA PRO A 800 -11.38 44.92 -23.06
C PRO A 800 -12.15 44.30 -24.24
N CYS A 801 -12.35 42.97 -24.27
CA CYS A 801 -13.21 42.31 -25.27
C CYS A 801 -13.84 41.00 -24.78
N ARG A 802 -14.79 40.46 -25.56
CA ARG A 802 -15.49 39.19 -25.26
C ARG A 802 -14.56 37.97 -25.31
N LEU A 803 -13.53 37.98 -26.15
CA LEU A 803 -12.57 36.87 -26.25
C LEU A 803 -11.70 36.78 -24.99
N CYS A 804 -11.06 37.87 -24.57
CA CYS A 804 -10.24 37.87 -23.36
C CYS A 804 -11.05 37.54 -22.09
N ARG A 805 -12.34 37.91 -22.05
CA ARG A 805 -13.23 37.52 -20.96
C ARG A 805 -13.50 36.01 -20.95
N LEU A 806 -13.65 35.39 -22.11
CA LEU A 806 -13.80 33.94 -22.24
C LEU A 806 -12.53 33.19 -21.87
N GLU A 807 -11.37 33.66 -22.34
CA GLU A 807 -10.06 33.07 -21.99
C GLU A 807 -9.84 33.09 -20.48
N LYS A 808 -10.17 34.21 -19.81
CA LYS A 808 -10.15 34.28 -18.34
C LYS A 808 -11.13 33.33 -17.67
N CYS A 809 -12.32 33.12 -18.22
CA CYS A 809 -13.27 32.11 -17.71
C CYS A 809 -12.67 30.70 -17.78
N ILE A 810 -12.03 30.34 -18.89
CA ILE A 810 -11.39 29.02 -19.06
C ILE A 810 -10.17 28.90 -18.14
N ALA A 811 -9.31 29.92 -18.08
CA ALA A 811 -8.15 29.95 -17.19
C ALA A 811 -8.52 29.89 -15.70
N ALA A 812 -9.69 30.44 -15.33
CA ALA A 812 -10.23 30.34 -13.97
C ALA A 812 -10.79 28.94 -13.64
N GLY A 813 -10.84 28.01 -14.61
CA GLY A 813 -11.29 26.63 -14.40
C GLY A 813 -12.73 26.34 -14.86
N MET A 814 -13.38 27.24 -15.61
CA MET A 814 -14.74 26.97 -16.11
C MET A 814 -14.72 25.95 -17.26
N GLN A 815 -15.48 24.87 -17.11
CA GLN A 815 -15.51 23.73 -18.03
C GLN A 815 -16.78 23.71 -18.88
N LYS A 816 -16.62 23.58 -20.20
CA LYS A 816 -17.75 23.53 -21.16
C LYS A 816 -18.64 22.30 -20.93
N SER A 817 -18.08 21.17 -20.50
CA SER A 817 -18.78 19.92 -20.20
C SER A 817 -19.82 20.06 -19.08
N LYS A 818 -19.67 21.04 -18.19
CA LYS A 818 -20.62 21.30 -17.09
C LYS A 818 -21.81 22.18 -17.51
N VAL A 819 -21.96 22.49 -18.79
CA VAL A 819 -23.10 23.23 -19.33
C VAL A 819 -24.08 22.25 -19.98
N GLN A 820 -25.29 22.14 -19.43
CA GLN A 820 -26.35 21.28 -19.97
C GLN A 820 -26.84 21.76 -21.35
N ALA A 821 -27.12 20.80 -22.25
CA ALA A 821 -27.70 21.04 -23.57
C ALA A 821 -29.20 21.43 -23.49
N PRO A 822 -29.77 22.11 -24.50
CA PRO A 822 -31.19 22.48 -24.51
C PRO A 822 -32.11 21.24 -24.56
N ARG A 823 -33.24 21.26 -23.84
CA ARG A 823 -34.26 20.18 -23.87
C ARG A 823 -35.33 20.42 -24.95
N ASP A 824 -35.72 19.30 -25.58
CA ASP A 824 -36.90 18.95 -26.39
C ASP A 824 -36.88 19.02 -27.94
N SER A 825 -37.10 17.85 -28.57
CA SER A 825 -38.19 17.57 -29.55
C SER A 825 -38.29 16.07 -29.91
N ASN A 826 -39.54 15.60 -29.97
CA ASN A 826 -40.04 14.24 -30.27
C ASN A 826 -39.55 13.63 -31.60
N PHE A 827 -39.38 12.30 -31.66
CA PHE A 827 -39.84 11.45 -32.79
C PHE A 827 -39.94 9.96 -32.39
N GLN A 828 -41.05 9.33 -32.82
CA GLN A 828 -41.44 7.92 -32.66
C GLN A 828 -40.76 7.00 -33.69
N PHE A 829 -40.69 5.69 -33.36
CA PHE A 829 -41.20 4.52 -34.11
C PHE A 829 -40.29 3.27 -34.30
N ASN A 830 -40.78 2.15 -33.74
CA ASN A 830 -41.02 0.80 -34.30
C ASN A 830 -39.94 -0.30 -34.49
N ASN A 831 -40.26 -1.45 -33.86
CA ASN A 831 -40.33 -2.85 -34.37
C ASN A 831 -39.00 -3.63 -34.60
N ARG A 832 -38.88 -4.96 -34.41
CA ARG A 832 -39.68 -6.09 -33.85
C ARG A 832 -38.85 -7.40 -34.03
N MET A 833 -39.00 -8.35 -33.09
CA MET A 833 -38.96 -9.84 -33.22
C MET A 833 -37.59 -10.51 -33.54
N ILE A 834 -37.25 -11.76 -33.16
CA ILE A 834 -37.98 -13.05 -33.09
C ILE A 834 -37.31 -13.99 -32.04
N GLU A 835 -38.14 -14.81 -31.36
CA GLU A 835 -37.86 -15.81 -30.33
C GLU A 835 -37.41 -17.21 -30.82
N ASP A 836 -36.82 -17.96 -29.87
CA ASP A 836 -37.03 -19.38 -29.51
C ASP A 836 -36.51 -20.57 -30.35
N ARG A 837 -35.88 -21.51 -29.63
CA ARG A 837 -36.43 -22.87 -29.40
C ARG A 837 -35.66 -23.67 -28.33
N GLN A 838 -36.45 -24.22 -27.40
CA GLN A 838 -36.11 -25.05 -26.23
C GLN A 838 -35.97 -26.56 -26.54
N SER A 839 -35.47 -27.31 -25.53
CA SER A 839 -36.01 -28.58 -24.96
C SER A 839 -34.89 -29.63 -24.73
N THR A 840 -34.42 -29.90 -23.49
CA THR A 840 -34.94 -30.88 -22.47
C THR A 840 -34.94 -32.34 -22.99
N SER A 841 -34.57 -33.41 -22.27
CA SER A 841 -34.80 -33.77 -20.86
C SER A 841 -34.02 -35.06 -20.44
N SER A 842 -33.48 -35.05 -19.21
CA SER A 842 -33.47 -36.09 -18.14
C SER A 842 -33.72 -37.59 -18.42
N SER A 843 -32.99 -38.47 -17.71
CA SER A 843 -33.55 -39.32 -16.62
C SER A 843 -32.50 -40.19 -15.90
N SER A 844 -32.63 -40.20 -14.59
CA SER A 844 -31.99 -40.91 -13.47
C SER A 844 -32.42 -42.40 -13.33
N PRO A 845 -32.34 -43.05 -12.14
CA PRO A 845 -31.20 -43.51 -11.32
C PRO A 845 -31.35 -45.01 -10.94
N GLU A 846 -30.48 -45.54 -10.06
CA GLU A 846 -30.71 -46.58 -9.01
C GLU A 846 -29.40 -47.39 -8.77
N THR A 847 -28.98 -47.94 -7.61
CA THR A 847 -29.28 -47.86 -6.17
C THR A 847 -28.22 -48.75 -5.43
N PHE A 848 -27.52 -48.18 -4.43
CA PHE A 848 -26.88 -48.75 -3.21
C PHE A 848 -25.89 -49.96 -3.23
N SER A 849 -24.70 -49.77 -2.61
CA SER A 849 -24.41 -50.28 -1.24
C SER A 849 -22.99 -49.98 -0.69
N ARG A 850 -22.94 -49.40 0.52
CA ARG A 850 -22.01 -49.55 1.68
C ARG A 850 -20.47 -49.48 1.57
N ILE A 851 -19.94 -48.42 2.21
CA ILE A 851 -18.85 -48.37 3.23
C ILE A 851 -17.52 -49.08 2.91
N GLU A 852 -16.61 -48.29 2.36
CA GLU A 852 -15.22 -48.09 2.82
C GLU A 852 -14.96 -46.61 2.52
N TYR A 853 -14.33 -45.82 3.41
CA TYR A 853 -13.79 -44.50 3.03
C TYR A 853 -12.57 -44.68 2.10
N GLY A 854 -12.72 -45.49 1.06
CA GLY A 854 -11.86 -45.51 -0.11
C GLY A 854 -12.08 -44.22 -0.86
N ILE A 855 -11.27 -43.22 -0.55
CA ILE A 855 -11.02 -42.07 -1.41
C ILE A 855 -10.74 -42.66 -2.81
N ARG A 856 -11.65 -42.43 -3.75
CA ARG A 856 -11.50 -42.96 -5.12
C ARG A 856 -10.22 -42.39 -5.73
N SER A 857 -9.53 -43.26 -6.49
CA SER A 857 -8.35 -43.09 -7.34
C SER A 857 -7.93 -41.66 -7.76
N ARG A 858 -6.61 -41.49 -8.01
CA ARG A 858 -5.86 -40.36 -8.59
C ARG A 858 -6.40 -39.77 -9.93
N ASN A 859 -7.63 -40.09 -10.34
CA ASN A 859 -8.22 -39.81 -11.65
C ASN A 859 -9.52 -38.98 -11.61
N MET A 860 -9.93 -38.43 -10.46
CA MET A 860 -10.97 -37.40 -10.47
C MET A 860 -10.34 -36.04 -10.71
N ASP A 861 -11.02 -35.26 -11.53
CA ASP A 861 -10.71 -33.88 -11.85
C ASP A 861 -11.80 -33.03 -11.19
N VAL A 862 -11.67 -32.90 -9.87
CA VAL A 862 -12.64 -32.27 -8.98
C VAL A 862 -12.84 -30.82 -9.39
N ILE A 863 -11.79 -30.08 -9.72
CA ILE A 863 -11.91 -28.68 -10.19
C ILE A 863 -12.75 -28.60 -11.46
N ASN A 864 -12.51 -29.46 -12.47
CA ASN A 864 -13.35 -29.48 -13.67
C ASN A 864 -14.78 -29.96 -13.39
N LEU A 865 -14.99 -30.80 -12.38
CA LEU A 865 -16.33 -31.21 -11.96
C LEU A 865 -17.10 -30.03 -11.33
N ILE A 866 -16.46 -29.28 -10.42
CA ILE A 866 -17.02 -28.03 -9.86
C ILE A 866 -17.37 -27.08 -11.01
N ALA A 867 -16.44 -26.83 -11.94
CA ALA A 867 -16.66 -25.96 -13.09
C ALA A 867 -17.87 -26.37 -13.93
N ARG A 868 -17.99 -27.67 -14.26
CA ARG A 868 -19.12 -28.20 -15.02
C ARG A 868 -20.45 -28.01 -14.30
N HIS A 869 -20.52 -28.34 -13.02
CA HIS A 869 -21.77 -28.19 -12.27
C HIS A 869 -22.11 -26.72 -12.02
N TYR A 870 -21.12 -25.86 -11.82
CA TYR A 870 -21.33 -24.42 -11.70
C TYR A 870 -21.93 -23.83 -12.98
N ARG A 871 -21.43 -24.21 -14.17
CA ARG A 871 -22.05 -23.84 -15.45
C ARG A 871 -23.51 -24.27 -15.56
N ASN A 872 -23.83 -25.50 -15.19
CA ASN A 872 -25.21 -25.99 -15.19
C ASN A 872 -26.11 -25.19 -14.23
N LEU A 873 -25.55 -24.75 -13.10
CA LEU A 873 -26.23 -23.90 -12.14
C LEU A 873 -26.45 -22.48 -12.69
N GLU A 874 -25.49 -21.91 -13.43
CA GLU A 874 -25.70 -20.66 -14.17
C GLU A 874 -26.82 -20.78 -15.22
N ASP A 875 -26.87 -21.88 -15.97
CA ASP A 875 -27.94 -22.15 -16.93
C ASP A 875 -29.31 -22.29 -16.24
N THR A 876 -29.34 -22.97 -15.09
CA THR A 876 -30.55 -23.13 -14.28
C THR A 876 -31.05 -21.78 -13.76
N ARG A 877 -30.16 -20.95 -13.20
CA ARG A 877 -30.48 -19.57 -12.79
C ARG A 877 -31.04 -18.77 -13.98
N ALA A 878 -30.40 -18.85 -15.14
CA ALA A 878 -30.87 -18.15 -16.34
C ALA A 878 -32.24 -18.63 -16.85
N SER A 879 -32.60 -19.89 -16.61
CA SER A 879 -33.91 -20.45 -16.99
C SER A 879 -35.05 -20.06 -16.03
N ILE A 880 -34.75 -19.89 -14.74
CA ILE A 880 -35.73 -19.55 -13.69
C ILE A 880 -35.99 -18.04 -13.67
N PHE A 881 -34.95 -17.24 -13.88
CA PHE A 881 -35.02 -15.78 -13.82
C PHE A 881 -34.99 -15.22 -15.24
N SER A 882 -36.16 -14.93 -15.80
CA SER A 882 -36.31 -14.43 -17.18
C SER A 882 -35.45 -13.16 -17.42
N ARG A 883 -34.57 -13.21 -18.42
CA ARG A 883 -33.55 -12.17 -18.73
C ARG A 883 -34.08 -10.77 -19.05
N ASP A 884 -35.38 -10.58 -19.26
CA ASP A 884 -35.91 -9.35 -19.87
C ASP A 884 -36.11 -8.16 -18.92
N VAL A 885 -35.94 -8.33 -17.60
CA VAL A 885 -36.01 -7.19 -16.67
C VAL A 885 -34.92 -7.31 -15.60
N LYS A 886 -33.71 -6.84 -15.90
CA LYS A 886 -32.68 -6.59 -14.86
C LYS A 886 -33.14 -5.44 -13.98
N ARG A 887 -33.86 -5.77 -12.92
CA ARG A 887 -34.32 -4.81 -11.92
C ARG A 887 -33.18 -4.55 -10.94
N GLU A 888 -32.94 -3.28 -10.64
CA GLU A 888 -32.02 -2.91 -9.56
C GLU A 888 -32.63 -3.29 -8.21
N VAL A 889 -31.84 -3.95 -7.36
CA VAL A 889 -32.28 -4.45 -6.04
C VAL A 889 -31.75 -3.61 -4.89
N ASN A 890 -32.52 -3.50 -3.82
CA ASN A 890 -32.08 -2.92 -2.55
C ASN A 890 -31.45 -3.99 -1.64
N VAL A 891 -30.94 -3.61 -0.47
CA VAL A 891 -30.21 -4.51 0.45
C VAL A 891 -31.06 -5.70 0.90
N TYR A 892 -32.35 -5.49 1.15
CA TYR A 892 -33.29 -6.55 1.53
C TYR A 892 -33.48 -7.53 0.37
N GLU A 893 -33.79 -7.03 -0.83
CA GLU A 893 -33.99 -7.84 -2.04
C GLU A 893 -32.71 -8.58 -2.43
N PHE A 894 -31.55 -7.92 -2.32
CA PHE A 894 -30.24 -8.52 -2.54
C PHE A 894 -30.01 -9.69 -1.59
N SER A 895 -30.29 -9.50 -0.30
CA SER A 895 -30.17 -10.58 0.70
C SER A 895 -31.19 -11.71 0.45
N LEU A 896 -32.39 -11.40 -0.02
CA LEU A 896 -33.40 -12.41 -0.34
C LEU A 896 -33.02 -13.24 -1.57
N GLU A 897 -32.42 -12.63 -2.59
CA GLU A 897 -31.88 -13.34 -3.75
C GLU A 897 -30.71 -14.25 -3.34
N LEU A 898 -29.77 -13.74 -2.53
CA LEU A 898 -28.71 -14.58 -1.95
C LEU A 898 -29.27 -15.72 -1.11
N LYS A 899 -30.28 -15.47 -0.28
CA LYS A 899 -30.96 -16.51 0.50
C LYS A 899 -31.47 -17.61 -0.41
N THR A 900 -32.15 -17.22 -1.48
CA THR A 900 -32.72 -18.17 -2.44
C THR A 900 -31.62 -18.99 -3.10
N ASP A 901 -30.50 -18.34 -3.40
CA ASP A 901 -29.36 -18.94 -4.04
C ASP A 901 -28.61 -19.96 -3.19
N THR A 902 -28.66 -19.85 -1.86
CA THR A 902 -28.11 -20.86 -0.94
C THR A 902 -28.55 -22.28 -1.29
N LYS A 903 -29.79 -22.46 -1.77
CA LYS A 903 -30.33 -23.78 -2.14
C LYS A 903 -29.66 -24.35 -3.39
N PHE A 904 -29.32 -23.50 -4.35
CA PHE A 904 -28.62 -23.92 -5.56
C PHE A 904 -27.16 -24.26 -5.25
N ILE A 905 -26.48 -23.43 -4.45
CA ILE A 905 -25.10 -23.71 -4.02
C ILE A 905 -25.05 -24.95 -3.12
N TRP A 906 -26.02 -25.15 -2.24
CA TRP A 906 -26.15 -26.38 -1.46
C TRP A 906 -26.27 -27.60 -2.38
N LYS A 907 -27.11 -27.50 -3.42
CA LYS A 907 -27.27 -28.59 -4.38
C LYS A 907 -26.01 -28.82 -5.22
N LEU A 908 -25.28 -27.75 -5.54
CA LEU A 908 -23.98 -27.82 -6.18
C LEU A 908 -23.00 -28.62 -5.31
N CYS A 909 -22.94 -28.36 -4.01
CA CYS A 909 -22.09 -29.11 -3.07
C CYS A 909 -22.46 -30.60 -3.03
N GLU A 910 -23.75 -30.92 -2.88
CA GLU A 910 -24.24 -32.32 -2.87
C GLU A 910 -23.92 -33.08 -4.15
N THR A 911 -24.06 -32.42 -5.31
CA THR A 911 -23.85 -33.07 -6.61
C THR A 911 -22.39 -33.19 -6.99
N THR A 912 -21.55 -32.27 -6.50
CA THR A 912 -20.13 -32.22 -6.83
C THR A 912 -19.30 -33.09 -5.90
N PHE A 913 -19.64 -33.13 -4.61
CA PHE A 913 -18.86 -33.84 -3.59
C PHE A 913 -19.67 -34.96 -2.94
N PRO A 914 -19.41 -36.22 -3.31
CA PRO A 914 -20.00 -37.37 -2.62
C PRO A 914 -19.73 -37.38 -1.12
N GLU A 915 -18.58 -36.85 -0.70
CA GLU A 915 -18.18 -36.68 0.71
C GLU A 915 -19.14 -35.74 1.44
N PHE A 916 -19.52 -34.61 0.82
CA PHE A 916 -20.47 -33.66 1.40
C PHE A 916 -21.87 -34.29 1.59
N ASP A 917 -22.35 -35.06 0.60
CA ASP A 917 -23.66 -35.73 0.68
C ASP A 917 -23.71 -36.81 1.79
N ARG A 918 -22.57 -37.45 2.07
CA ARG A 918 -22.44 -38.49 3.12
C ARG A 918 -22.39 -37.95 4.54
N LEU A 919 -22.05 -36.67 4.72
CA LEU A 919 -21.98 -36.05 6.04
C LEU A 919 -23.34 -36.03 6.73
N CYS A 920 -23.33 -36.06 8.06
CA CYS A 920 -24.56 -35.92 8.82
C CYS A 920 -25.17 -34.52 8.56
N PRO A 921 -26.50 -34.34 8.72
CA PRO A 921 -27.15 -33.05 8.41
C PRO A 921 -26.56 -31.86 9.17
N GLN A 922 -26.04 -32.08 10.39
CA GLN A 922 -25.43 -31.05 11.21
C GLN A 922 -24.07 -30.61 10.66
N ASP A 923 -23.20 -31.56 10.31
CA ASP A 923 -21.88 -31.29 9.73
C ASP A 923 -21.99 -30.59 8.35
N ARG A 924 -22.95 -31.04 7.52
CA ARG A 924 -23.25 -30.35 6.25
C ARG A 924 -23.62 -28.89 6.47
N LYS A 925 -24.48 -28.63 7.46
CA LYS A 925 -24.90 -27.28 7.79
C LYS A 925 -23.72 -26.43 8.27
N ILE A 926 -22.89 -26.97 9.17
CA ILE A 926 -21.71 -26.26 9.71
C ILE A 926 -20.76 -25.88 8.58
N ILE A 927 -20.33 -26.85 7.76
CA ILE A 927 -19.42 -26.60 6.64
C ILE A 927 -20.01 -25.56 5.69
N PHE A 928 -21.28 -25.71 5.32
CA PHE A 928 -21.92 -24.79 4.38
C PHE A 928 -22.03 -23.36 4.93
N TYR A 929 -22.41 -23.20 6.20
CA TYR A 929 -22.59 -21.88 6.81
C TYR A 929 -21.24 -21.17 7.02
N ASN A 930 -20.20 -21.93 7.35
CA ASN A 930 -18.84 -21.42 7.45
C ASN A 930 -18.33 -20.91 6.08
N PHE A 931 -18.64 -21.65 5.02
CA PHE A 931 -18.22 -21.41 3.63
C PHE A 931 -18.99 -20.27 2.91
N TYR A 932 -20.32 -20.23 3.06
CA TYR A 932 -21.19 -19.52 2.11
C TYR A 932 -20.93 -18.01 2.04
N THR A 933 -20.63 -17.37 3.17
CA THR A 933 -20.33 -15.93 3.19
C THR A 933 -19.09 -15.62 2.34
N LYS A 934 -18.01 -16.38 2.50
CA LYS A 934 -16.78 -16.25 1.70
C LYS A 934 -17.07 -16.44 0.20
N TRP A 935 -17.85 -17.48 -0.14
CA TRP A 935 -18.27 -17.72 -1.51
C TRP A 935 -19.07 -16.57 -2.11
N SER A 936 -20.07 -16.06 -1.38
CA SER A 936 -20.94 -14.98 -1.88
C SER A 936 -20.14 -13.72 -2.24
N VAL A 937 -19.12 -13.37 -1.43
CA VAL A 937 -18.23 -12.24 -1.68
C VAL A 937 -17.39 -12.47 -2.94
N LEU A 938 -16.79 -13.66 -3.08
CA LEU A 938 -16.01 -14.01 -4.26
C LEU A 938 -16.87 -14.02 -5.53
N GLU A 939 -18.06 -14.60 -5.46
CA GLU A 939 -19.00 -14.69 -6.59
C GLU A 939 -19.49 -13.31 -7.04
N ILE A 940 -19.81 -12.40 -6.11
CA ILE A 940 -20.17 -11.00 -6.45
C ILE A 940 -19.03 -10.32 -7.21
N ALA A 941 -17.78 -10.51 -6.79
CA ALA A 941 -16.63 -9.95 -7.49
C ALA A 941 -16.42 -10.60 -8.87
N MET A 942 -16.58 -11.92 -8.98
CA MET A 942 -16.55 -12.64 -10.27
C MET A 942 -17.60 -12.09 -11.24
N LEU A 943 -18.82 -11.82 -10.76
CA LEU A 943 -19.92 -11.28 -11.56
C LEU A 943 -19.66 -9.83 -11.99
N ALA A 944 -19.11 -8.98 -11.11
CA ALA A 944 -18.70 -7.62 -11.46
C ALA A 944 -17.66 -7.62 -12.60
N VAL A 945 -16.70 -8.56 -12.55
CA VAL A 945 -15.72 -8.78 -13.63
C VAL A 945 -16.42 -9.30 -14.90
N LYS A 946 -17.32 -10.28 -14.78
CA LYS A 946 -18.07 -10.87 -15.90
C LYS A 946 -18.93 -9.85 -16.65
N PHE A 947 -19.56 -8.92 -15.93
CA PHE A 947 -20.37 -7.84 -16.51
C PHE A 947 -19.55 -6.62 -16.93
N ASN A 948 -18.23 -6.63 -16.71
CA ASN A 948 -17.32 -5.51 -16.99
C ASN A 948 -17.76 -4.22 -16.29
N ASP A 949 -18.19 -4.35 -15.04
CA ASP A 949 -18.66 -3.25 -14.18
C ASP A 949 -18.09 -3.42 -12.77
N PRO A 950 -16.81 -3.04 -12.55
CA PRO A 950 -16.12 -3.24 -11.27
C PRO A 950 -16.61 -2.32 -10.15
N TYR A 951 -17.51 -1.37 -10.46
CA TYR A 951 -18.00 -0.36 -9.51
C TYR A 951 -19.40 -0.69 -8.97
N ASN A 952 -19.98 -1.82 -9.37
CA ASN A 952 -21.29 -2.26 -8.93
C ASN A 952 -21.28 -3.71 -8.45
N PHE A 953 -22.29 -4.07 -7.67
CA PHE A 953 -22.48 -5.42 -7.17
C PHE A 953 -23.64 -6.08 -7.89
N TYR A 954 -23.49 -7.38 -8.14
CA TYR A 954 -24.48 -8.17 -8.85
C TYR A 954 -24.86 -9.35 -7.98
N THR A 955 -26.16 -9.62 -7.85
CA THR A 955 -26.63 -10.86 -7.24
C THR A 955 -26.29 -12.05 -8.16
N PRO A 956 -26.28 -13.29 -7.64
CA PRO A 956 -26.13 -14.49 -8.46
C PRO A 956 -27.16 -14.63 -9.58
N LEU A 957 -28.29 -13.92 -9.48
CA LEU A 957 -29.34 -13.88 -10.50
C LEU A 957 -29.09 -12.83 -11.59
N GLY A 958 -28.04 -12.02 -11.44
CA GLY A 958 -27.64 -10.98 -12.38
C GLY A 958 -28.34 -9.63 -12.16
N SER A 959 -29.06 -9.46 -11.05
CA SER A 959 -29.68 -8.20 -10.65
C SER A 959 -28.59 -7.24 -10.12
N PRO A 960 -28.42 -6.03 -10.70
CA PRO A 960 -27.48 -5.04 -10.18
C PRO A 960 -28.00 -4.45 -8.86
N ALA A 961 -27.09 -4.12 -7.95
CA ALA A 961 -27.42 -3.30 -6.79
C ALA A 961 -27.84 -1.90 -7.23
N LYS A 962 -28.83 -1.33 -6.53
CA LYS A 962 -29.17 0.09 -6.65
C LYS A 962 -27.98 0.98 -6.26
N PRO A 963 -27.96 2.27 -6.67
CA PRO A 963 -27.03 3.24 -6.11
C PRO A 963 -27.07 3.21 -4.58
N ILE A 964 -25.91 3.36 -3.93
CA ILE A 964 -25.74 3.15 -2.48
C ILE A 964 -26.81 3.80 -1.60
N THR A 965 -27.32 4.99 -1.96
CA THR A 965 -28.38 5.67 -1.21
C THR A 965 -29.69 4.91 -1.23
N ASP A 966 -30.04 4.38 -2.40
CA ASP A 966 -31.33 3.72 -2.64
C ASP A 966 -31.22 2.24 -2.29
N PHE A 967 -30.00 1.69 -2.31
CA PHE A 967 -29.71 0.33 -1.87
C PHE A 967 -30.08 0.12 -0.39
N TYR A 968 -29.69 1.02 0.50
CA TYR A 968 -30.11 0.95 1.91
C TYR A 968 -31.39 1.76 2.20
N GLY A 969 -31.53 2.95 1.62
CA GLY A 969 -32.59 3.89 1.99
C GLY A 969 -34.01 3.43 1.66
N THR A 970 -34.18 2.42 0.81
CA THR A 970 -35.52 1.91 0.42
C THR A 970 -36.03 0.77 1.30
N THR A 971 -35.34 0.41 2.39
CA THR A 971 -35.68 -0.72 3.27
C THR A 971 -35.99 -0.33 4.71
N VAL A 972 -36.21 0.96 5.01
CA VAL A 972 -36.47 1.45 6.38
C VAL A 972 -37.95 1.31 6.74
N LYS A 973 -38.28 0.56 7.80
CA LYS A 973 -39.67 0.29 8.24
C LYS A 973 -40.37 1.49 8.87
N GLU A 974 -39.70 2.27 9.72
CA GLU A 974 -40.31 3.40 10.43
C GLU A 974 -39.27 4.50 10.73
N LYS A 975 -39.59 5.75 10.32
CA LYS A 975 -38.81 7.00 10.47
C LYS A 975 -37.38 6.97 9.91
N GLU A 976 -37.12 7.77 8.87
CA GLU A 976 -35.77 8.02 8.32
C GLU A 976 -34.79 8.43 9.43
N VAL A 977 -33.89 7.53 9.84
CA VAL A 977 -32.80 7.83 10.78
C VAL A 977 -31.60 8.46 10.05
N LEU A 978 -31.41 8.13 8.77
CA LEU A 978 -30.28 8.60 7.96
C LEU A 978 -30.76 9.10 6.59
N ASP A 979 -30.31 10.30 6.23
CA ASP A 979 -30.49 10.82 4.86
C ASP A 979 -29.50 10.17 3.88
N GLY A 980 -29.65 10.45 2.59
CA GLY A 980 -28.76 9.89 1.56
C GLY A 980 -27.28 10.24 1.74
N ASN A 981 -26.94 11.30 2.48
CA ASN A 981 -25.55 11.62 2.81
C ASN A 981 -25.05 10.78 3.98
N GLY A 982 -25.88 10.57 5.02
CA GLY A 982 -25.59 9.67 6.13
C GLY A 982 -25.32 8.23 5.66
N ILE A 983 -26.15 7.72 4.74
CA ILE A 983 -25.95 6.39 4.13
C ILE A 983 -24.59 6.31 3.42
N LYS A 984 -24.23 7.32 2.62
CA LYS A 984 -22.92 7.37 1.95
C LYS A 984 -21.75 7.45 2.93
N GLN A 985 -21.90 8.16 4.04
CA GLN A 985 -20.84 8.28 5.04
C GLN A 985 -20.58 6.96 5.77
N ILE A 986 -21.63 6.19 6.06
CA ILE A 986 -21.54 4.93 6.81
C ILE A 986 -21.14 3.76 5.91
N PHE A 987 -21.86 3.57 4.80
CA PHE A 987 -21.69 2.39 3.93
C PHE A 987 -20.76 2.63 2.74
N GLY A 988 -20.54 3.88 2.33
CA GLY A 988 -19.61 4.22 1.25
C GLY A 988 -18.19 3.68 1.44
N PRO A 989 -17.62 3.71 2.65
CA PRO A 989 -16.32 3.09 2.94
C PRO A 989 -16.31 1.57 2.80
N ILE A 990 -17.43 0.89 3.07
CA ILE A 990 -17.58 -0.57 2.91
C ILE A 990 -17.63 -0.91 1.41
N TRP A 991 -18.43 -0.18 0.63
CA TRP A 991 -18.48 -0.33 -0.83
C TRP A 991 -17.12 -0.07 -1.47
N SER A 992 -16.44 1.01 -1.05
CA SER A 992 -15.08 1.32 -1.51
C SER A 992 -14.11 0.21 -1.13
N TYR A 993 -14.26 -0.41 0.05
CA TYR A 993 -13.44 -1.53 0.46
C TYR A 993 -13.61 -2.73 -0.49
N TYR A 994 -14.85 -3.15 -0.78
CA TYR A 994 -15.10 -4.24 -1.72
C TYR A 994 -14.53 -3.94 -3.11
N ILE A 995 -14.75 -2.74 -3.64
CA ILE A 995 -14.24 -2.36 -4.96
C ILE A 995 -12.70 -2.36 -4.98
N GLN A 996 -12.07 -1.67 -4.02
CA GLN A 996 -10.62 -1.44 -4.04
C GLN A 996 -9.81 -2.65 -3.57
N ASN A 997 -10.32 -3.41 -2.59
CA ASN A 997 -9.57 -4.47 -1.91
C ASN A 997 -10.04 -5.87 -2.31
N VAL A 998 -11.16 -6.01 -3.05
CA VAL A 998 -11.65 -7.33 -3.52
C VAL A 998 -11.75 -7.35 -5.03
N THR A 999 -12.63 -6.53 -5.62
CA THR A 999 -12.93 -6.56 -7.06
C THR A 999 -11.74 -6.13 -7.92
N ASN A 1000 -11.06 -5.03 -7.58
CA ASN A 1000 -9.91 -4.53 -8.34
C ASN A 1000 -8.71 -5.51 -8.33
N PRO A 1001 -8.30 -6.09 -7.17
CA PRO A 1001 -7.28 -7.12 -7.15
C PRO A 1001 -7.65 -8.35 -7.99
N LEU A 1002 -8.90 -8.83 -7.89
CA LEU A 1002 -9.37 -9.97 -8.70
C LEU A 1002 -9.36 -9.66 -10.20
N LEU A 1003 -9.76 -8.43 -10.59
CA LEU A 1003 -9.70 -7.95 -11.97
C LEU A 1003 -8.25 -7.89 -12.49
N ALA A 1004 -7.31 -7.46 -11.64
CA ALA A 1004 -5.88 -7.40 -11.98
C ALA A 1004 -5.28 -8.81 -12.18
N LEU A 1005 -5.69 -9.77 -11.34
CA LEU A 1005 -5.26 -11.16 -11.43
C LEU A 1005 -5.83 -11.89 -12.64
N LYS A 1006 -7.01 -11.50 -13.15
CA LYS A 1006 -7.64 -12.13 -14.33
C LYS A 1006 -7.78 -13.64 -14.19
N PHE A 1007 -8.39 -14.11 -13.10
CA PHE A 1007 -8.58 -15.54 -12.88
C PHE A 1007 -9.42 -16.21 -13.98
N GLY A 1008 -8.94 -17.36 -14.41
CA GLY A 1008 -9.72 -18.29 -15.22
C GLY A 1008 -10.78 -19.01 -14.39
N GLU A 1009 -11.68 -19.72 -15.08
CA GLU A 1009 -12.73 -20.52 -14.44
C GLU A 1009 -12.16 -21.56 -13.48
N MET A 1010 -11.08 -22.24 -13.87
CA MET A 1010 -10.44 -23.28 -13.05
C MET A 1010 -9.91 -22.75 -11.72
N GLU A 1011 -9.29 -21.56 -11.73
CA GLU A 1011 -8.76 -20.92 -10.53
C GLU A 1011 -9.89 -20.54 -9.56
N ASN A 1012 -10.99 -19.96 -10.08
CA ASN A 1012 -12.16 -19.61 -9.29
C ASN A 1012 -12.83 -20.86 -8.67
N MET A 1013 -12.92 -21.96 -9.42
CA MET A 1013 -13.52 -23.20 -8.93
C MET A 1013 -12.61 -23.94 -7.94
N ALA A 1014 -11.30 -23.82 -8.08
CA ALA A 1014 -10.37 -24.28 -7.05
C ALA A 1014 -10.57 -23.51 -5.74
N LEU A 1015 -10.74 -22.19 -5.81
CA LEU A 1015 -11.06 -21.36 -4.63
C LEU A 1015 -12.40 -21.75 -4.00
N PHE A 1016 -13.44 -22.03 -4.81
CA PHE A 1016 -14.71 -22.59 -4.30
C PHE A 1016 -14.45 -23.83 -3.44
N GLY A 1017 -13.72 -24.80 -3.97
CA GLY A 1017 -13.44 -26.05 -3.28
C GLY A 1017 -12.58 -25.87 -2.03
N ILE A 1018 -11.55 -25.03 -2.10
CA ILE A 1018 -10.65 -24.75 -0.97
C ILE A 1018 -11.39 -24.05 0.18
N MET A 1019 -12.29 -23.12 -0.11
CA MET A 1019 -13.10 -22.45 0.91
C MET A 1019 -14.16 -23.38 1.52
N LEU A 1020 -14.72 -24.30 0.74
CA LEU A 1020 -15.71 -25.25 1.24
C LEU A 1020 -15.08 -26.25 2.23
N TRP A 1021 -13.91 -26.77 1.90
CA TRP A 1021 -13.22 -27.80 2.68
C TRP A 1021 -12.13 -27.21 3.60
N ASP A 1022 -12.41 -26.07 4.23
CA ASP A 1022 -11.50 -25.42 5.16
C ASP A 1022 -11.54 -26.13 6.54
N PRO A 1023 -10.44 -26.78 6.98
CA PRO A 1023 -10.40 -27.54 8.22
C PRO A 1023 -10.20 -26.67 9.46
N ALA A 1024 -10.07 -25.35 9.26
CA ALA A 1024 -9.60 -24.46 10.30
C ALA A 1024 -10.68 -24.11 11.34
N TYR A 1025 -11.97 -24.20 11.02
CA TYR A 1025 -13.06 -23.72 11.89
C TYR A 1025 -13.11 -24.41 13.28
N THR A 1026 -13.57 -23.69 14.30
CA THR A 1026 -13.59 -24.21 15.69
C THR A 1026 -14.89 -24.93 16.03
N ASN A 1027 -15.93 -24.68 15.24
CA ASN A 1027 -17.24 -25.30 15.34
C ASN A 1027 -17.33 -26.64 14.57
N ILE A 1028 -16.23 -27.16 14.01
CA ILE A 1028 -16.14 -28.50 13.40
C ILE A 1028 -15.41 -29.47 14.34
N ASN A 1029 -15.81 -30.74 14.32
CA ASN A 1029 -15.16 -31.79 15.10
C ASN A 1029 -13.91 -32.34 14.38
N GLU A 1030 -13.11 -33.14 15.09
CA GLU A 1030 -11.85 -33.71 14.57
C GLU A 1030 -12.06 -34.59 13.33
N GLU A 1031 -13.07 -35.47 13.34
CA GLU A 1031 -13.41 -36.34 12.21
C GLU A 1031 -13.75 -35.52 10.95
N LEU A 1032 -14.50 -34.43 11.11
CA LEU A 1032 -14.88 -33.53 10.02
C LEU A 1032 -13.68 -32.72 9.51
N SER A 1033 -12.81 -32.29 10.42
CA SER A 1033 -11.56 -31.60 10.08
C SER A 1033 -10.65 -32.48 9.22
N GLU A 1034 -10.52 -33.78 9.53
CA GLU A 1034 -9.76 -34.73 8.71
C GLU A 1034 -10.32 -34.86 7.29
N VAL A 1035 -11.65 -34.93 7.16
CA VAL A 1035 -12.32 -34.98 5.84
C VAL A 1035 -12.04 -33.69 5.06
N CYS A 1036 -12.14 -32.52 5.70
CA CYS A 1036 -11.81 -31.24 5.08
C CYS A 1036 -10.35 -31.19 4.61
N GLN A 1037 -9.40 -31.59 5.45
CA GLN A 1037 -7.98 -31.65 5.10
C GLN A 1037 -7.71 -32.55 3.88
N ALA A 1038 -8.33 -33.73 3.85
CA ALA A 1038 -8.18 -34.66 2.74
C ALA A 1038 -8.71 -34.07 1.42
N MET A 1039 -9.90 -33.47 1.45
CA MET A 1039 -10.51 -32.85 0.27
C MET A 1039 -9.73 -31.62 -0.22
N ARG A 1040 -9.33 -30.74 0.69
CA ARG A 1040 -8.51 -29.57 0.38
C ARG A 1040 -7.19 -29.96 -0.28
N LYS A 1041 -6.55 -31.03 0.20
CA LYS A 1041 -5.31 -31.56 -0.37
C LYS A 1041 -5.48 -32.08 -1.80
N ILE A 1042 -6.61 -32.72 -2.11
CA ILE A 1042 -6.92 -33.17 -3.48
C ILE A 1042 -7.02 -31.96 -4.41
N ILE A 1043 -7.80 -30.95 -4.01
CA ILE A 1043 -8.02 -29.73 -4.82
C ILE A 1043 -6.72 -28.96 -5.03
N LEU A 1044 -5.90 -28.79 -3.98
CA LEU A 1044 -4.61 -28.10 -4.09
C LEU A 1044 -3.66 -28.82 -5.04
N ARG A 1045 -3.63 -30.15 -4.99
CA ARG A 1045 -2.82 -30.95 -5.92
C ARG A 1045 -3.29 -30.81 -7.37
N GLU A 1046 -4.59 -30.87 -7.62
CA GLU A 1046 -5.14 -30.65 -8.97
C GLU A 1046 -4.82 -29.24 -9.48
N LEU A 1047 -4.89 -28.22 -8.61
CA LEU A 1047 -4.54 -26.86 -8.96
C LEU A 1047 -3.05 -26.72 -9.33
N THR A 1048 -2.15 -27.40 -8.60
CA THR A 1048 -0.72 -27.46 -8.95
C THR A 1048 -0.53 -28.06 -10.34
N VAL A 1049 -1.15 -29.21 -10.63
CA VAL A 1049 -1.07 -29.87 -11.94
C VAL A 1049 -1.63 -28.96 -13.05
N TYR A 1050 -2.76 -28.28 -12.79
CA TYR A 1050 -3.33 -27.32 -13.74
C TYR A 1050 -2.33 -26.20 -14.11
N PHE A 1051 -1.56 -25.67 -13.16
CA PHE A 1051 -0.57 -24.65 -13.46
C PHE A 1051 0.66 -25.20 -14.19
N GLU A 1052 1.10 -26.41 -13.84
CA GLU A 1052 2.19 -27.12 -14.55
C GLU A 1052 1.82 -27.36 -16.02
N ASP A 1053 0.61 -27.88 -16.28
CA ASP A 1053 0.12 -28.19 -17.62
C ASP A 1053 -0.05 -26.93 -18.49
N ASN A 1054 -0.43 -25.81 -17.87
CA ASN A 1054 -0.58 -24.52 -18.57
C ASN A 1054 0.73 -23.70 -18.65
N GLN A 1055 1.86 -24.25 -18.21
CA GLN A 1055 3.15 -23.55 -18.14
C GLN A 1055 3.05 -22.19 -17.43
N ALA A 1056 2.19 -22.11 -16.42
CA ALA A 1056 2.00 -20.90 -15.65
C ALA A 1056 3.26 -20.63 -14.80
N ASP A 1057 3.54 -19.35 -14.58
CA ASP A 1057 4.61 -18.93 -13.67
C ASP A 1057 4.41 -19.55 -12.29
N ALA A 1058 5.48 -20.03 -11.65
CA ALA A 1058 5.43 -20.69 -10.35
C ALA A 1058 4.75 -19.81 -9.29
N PHE A 1059 4.79 -18.48 -9.47
CA PHE A 1059 4.14 -17.51 -8.57
C PHE A 1059 2.62 -17.44 -8.72
N ARG A 1060 2.04 -17.88 -9.85
CA ARG A 1060 0.60 -17.81 -10.11
C ARG A 1060 -0.21 -18.63 -9.11
N PHE A 1061 0.33 -19.77 -8.70
CA PHE A 1061 -0.24 -20.62 -7.66
C PHE A 1061 -0.40 -19.85 -6.33
N PHE A 1062 0.64 -19.14 -5.92
CA PHE A 1062 0.64 -18.35 -4.68
C PHE A 1062 -0.31 -17.15 -4.77
N GLU A 1063 -0.34 -16.46 -5.90
CA GLU A 1063 -1.27 -15.35 -6.15
C GLU A 1063 -2.74 -15.82 -6.09
N THR A 1064 -3.01 -17.06 -6.52
CA THR A 1064 -4.32 -17.69 -6.37
C THR A 1064 -4.67 -17.92 -4.90
N LEU A 1065 -3.75 -18.47 -4.12
CA LEU A 1065 -3.99 -18.76 -2.70
C LEU A 1065 -4.07 -17.49 -1.82
N ASP A 1066 -3.33 -16.42 -2.17
CA ASP A 1066 -3.36 -15.14 -1.45
C ASP A 1066 -4.76 -14.49 -1.46
N VAL A 1067 -5.61 -14.83 -2.45
CA VAL A 1067 -6.99 -14.36 -2.51
C VAL A 1067 -7.84 -14.88 -1.35
N LEU A 1068 -7.53 -16.05 -0.78
CA LEU A 1068 -8.26 -16.57 0.38
C LEU A 1068 -8.23 -15.60 1.56
N ARG A 1069 -7.07 -14.98 1.82
CA ARG A 1069 -6.90 -13.96 2.88
C ARG A 1069 -7.69 -12.69 2.60
N LEU A 1070 -7.75 -12.30 1.33
CA LEU A 1070 -8.50 -11.14 0.88
C LEU A 1070 -10.01 -11.39 1.08
N ILE A 1071 -10.50 -12.58 0.76
CA ILE A 1071 -11.89 -12.98 0.96
C ILE A 1071 -12.24 -13.09 2.46
N GLU A 1072 -11.35 -13.63 3.30
CA GLU A 1072 -11.55 -13.68 4.76
C GLU A 1072 -11.73 -12.29 5.38
N ARG A 1073 -10.94 -11.30 4.95
CA ARG A 1073 -11.13 -9.92 5.43
C ARG A 1073 -12.42 -9.29 4.92
N ALA A 1074 -12.81 -9.63 3.70
CA ALA A 1074 -14.05 -9.16 3.10
C ALA A 1074 -15.29 -9.81 3.74
N GLU A 1075 -15.18 -11.03 4.24
CA GLU A 1075 -16.17 -11.69 5.10
C GLU A 1075 -16.37 -10.91 6.40
N HIS A 1076 -15.30 -10.52 7.10
CA HIS A 1076 -15.41 -9.68 8.30
C HIS A 1076 -16.06 -8.32 8.00
N LYS A 1077 -15.77 -7.74 6.82
CA LYS A 1077 -16.45 -6.52 6.37
C LYS A 1077 -17.94 -6.73 6.09
N CYS A 1078 -18.32 -7.92 5.64
CA CYS A 1078 -19.72 -8.29 5.45
C CYS A 1078 -20.44 -8.40 6.79
N GLN A 1079 -19.81 -8.99 7.80
CA GLN A 1079 -20.32 -9.03 9.17
C GLN A 1079 -20.53 -7.61 9.73
N GLU A 1080 -19.53 -6.73 9.60
CA GLU A 1080 -19.65 -5.32 9.99
C GLU A 1080 -20.81 -4.61 9.27
N GLU A 1081 -21.00 -4.86 7.97
CA GLU A 1081 -22.09 -4.28 7.20
C GLU A 1081 -23.47 -4.72 7.71
N ILE A 1082 -23.64 -6.01 7.99
CA ILE A 1082 -24.89 -6.59 8.49
C ILE A 1082 -25.20 -6.09 9.91
N GLU A 1083 -24.18 -5.96 10.77
CA GLU A 1083 -24.32 -5.35 12.10
C GLU A 1083 -24.78 -3.89 11.99
N LEU A 1084 -24.17 -3.09 11.10
CA LEU A 1084 -24.57 -1.70 10.87
C LEU A 1084 -25.99 -1.61 10.31
N CYS A 1085 -26.40 -2.53 9.43
CA CYS A 1085 -27.79 -2.62 9.00
C CYS A 1085 -28.74 -2.85 10.19
N GLY A 1086 -28.35 -3.70 11.14
CA GLY A 1086 -29.06 -3.89 12.40
C GLY A 1086 -29.14 -2.62 13.26
N VAL A 1087 -28.03 -1.90 13.43
CA VAL A 1087 -27.95 -0.66 14.23
C VAL A 1087 -28.85 0.44 13.67
N TYR A 1088 -28.88 0.61 12.35
CA TYR A 1088 -29.63 1.67 11.69
C TYR A 1088 -31.02 1.22 11.20
N ASN A 1089 -31.49 0.04 11.62
CA ASN A 1089 -32.80 -0.52 11.26
C ASN A 1089 -33.04 -0.66 9.75
N PHE A 1090 -32.00 -0.94 8.97
CA PHE A 1090 -32.14 -1.36 7.58
C PHE A 1090 -32.55 -2.83 7.53
N GLU A 1091 -33.61 -3.15 6.78
CA GLU A 1091 -34.04 -4.53 6.64
C GLU A 1091 -33.07 -5.36 5.82
N VAL A 1092 -32.73 -6.52 6.35
CA VAL A 1092 -32.00 -7.61 5.68
C VAL A 1092 -32.78 -8.89 5.97
N ASP A 1093 -32.80 -9.85 5.04
CA ASP A 1093 -33.38 -11.17 5.27
C ASP A 1093 -32.74 -11.85 6.49
N GLU A 1094 -33.59 -12.38 7.38
CA GLU A 1094 -33.16 -12.91 8.68
C GLU A 1094 -32.32 -14.19 8.53
N ASP A 1095 -32.63 -15.05 7.55
CA ASP A 1095 -31.85 -16.26 7.31
C ASP A 1095 -30.45 -15.89 6.81
N MET A 1096 -30.33 -14.90 5.93
CA MET A 1096 -29.03 -14.40 5.50
C MET A 1096 -28.25 -13.73 6.62
N ARG A 1097 -28.92 -12.93 7.46
CA ARG A 1097 -28.30 -12.39 8.67
C ARG A 1097 -27.74 -13.51 9.54
N ASN A 1098 -28.49 -14.58 9.76
CA ASN A 1098 -28.06 -15.74 10.54
C ASN A 1098 -26.89 -16.51 9.91
N ILE A 1099 -26.81 -16.60 8.58
CA ILE A 1099 -25.69 -17.23 7.89
C ILE A 1099 -24.42 -16.37 7.99
N VAL A 1100 -24.53 -15.05 7.81
CA VAL A 1100 -23.38 -14.13 7.89
C VAL A 1100 -22.86 -14.01 9.32
N MET A 1101 -23.75 -13.92 10.30
CA MET A 1101 -23.45 -13.84 11.73
C MET A 1101 -23.26 -15.21 12.39
N TRP A 1102 -23.16 -16.28 11.61
CA TRP A 1102 -22.94 -17.63 12.12
C TRP A 1102 -21.68 -17.69 12.97
N ASP A 1103 -21.77 -18.39 14.11
CA ASP A 1103 -20.64 -18.53 15.03
C ASP A 1103 -19.65 -19.58 14.48
N LYS A 1104 -18.53 -19.08 13.97
CA LYS A 1104 -17.51 -19.83 13.23
C LYS A 1104 -16.25 -20.10 14.05
N TYR A 1105 -16.07 -19.39 15.18
CA TYR A 1105 -14.76 -19.15 15.83
C TYR A 1105 -14.74 -19.28 17.36
#